data_AF-A0A950X0M0-F1
#
_entry.id   AF-A0A950X0M0-F1
#
_cell.length_a   1.000
_cell.length_b   1.000
_cell.length_c   1.000
_cell.angle_alpha   90.00
_cell.angle_beta   90.00
_cell.angle_gamma   90.00
#
_symmetry.space_group_name_H-M   'P 1'
#
loop_
_entity.id
_entity.type
_entity.pdbx_description
1 polymer ?
#
loop_
_entity_poly.entity_id
_entity_poly.type
_entity_poly.pdbx_seq_one_letter_code
_entity_poly.pdbx_strand_id
1 'polypeptide(L)'
;MPPIANTYPIVVLGGGFAGAYCARALASYYQTKGPETVALLADNNFILFHPMLAEVSGSSISPADVVNPLRSFCRRAAIHFGSVTDVDFEAKTVRFSPGPFVEEVVLQFEHLVLALGSVTDVSRVPGMAEHGYLFKNVGDAIHLKTDVLHRLEEAESVTDEAIRKRLLTFMVVGGGYSGVETIGQLVDLVHGVRQFYPRLHPADVRFILAHSGKFLLPQIGVELGKYCEAHLRKRRVEVLLSSRVTAITAERAILNGTQAIETNTVVTTVGNAPNPVIQKLIARYQLANAHGRLTTEPTMRIPGWQNIWAAGDCAAVPDATGDPSPATAQFAMRQGTALGKNLIAVREKRAPASFRYRSMGEMASLGHRNAVGKVFGFKVSGLLGWLMWRATYLYKLPGLERKIKVFIEWNLELLFPRDISLLDVRPTEVLGRMHLEAGDPVFHRGDPAFSFYLIEKGSVAITDDQGEIRVLGQGQHFGERELLDSTRRQFDATAHESSTLLVLDRNTFEALTKNSYAIGYFLNRTSVRYTTPEERRSIVRRVPKEIGMKAISDFAHFSPAKLSESSVVRDALQIFHQANSSMLPVVDDSDKPQGWLRLDAAFDWLHLGKATLESKVGELLILPGEPIAATESVEAALLRFTQTPDRELLVVDQNGCLTGTLALLDLIMAAGTFRRPDRGDPLV
;
A
#
# COMPACT_ATOMS: atom_id res chain seq x y z
N MET A 1 -31.22 -17.26 4.46
CA MET A 1 -30.18 -17.30 3.40
C MET A 1 -29.57 -18.69 3.41
N PRO A 2 -29.31 -19.33 2.26
CA PRO A 2 -28.51 -20.56 2.24
C PRO A 2 -27.10 -20.26 2.78
N PRO A 3 -26.47 -21.19 3.53
CA PRO A 3 -25.11 -21.00 4.02
C PRO A 3 -24.15 -20.82 2.83
N ILE A 4 -23.18 -19.91 2.98
CA ILE A 4 -22.11 -19.75 1.99
C ILE A 4 -21.31 -21.05 2.00
N ALA A 5 -21.28 -21.77 0.87
CA ALA A 5 -20.41 -22.92 0.74
C ALA A 5 -18.96 -22.46 0.93
N ASN A 6 -18.23 -23.14 1.81
CA ASN A 6 -16.80 -22.88 2.03
C ASN A 6 -15.92 -23.93 1.34
N THR A 7 -16.52 -24.93 0.69
CA THR A 7 -15.80 -25.96 -0.05
C THR A 7 -16.23 -25.92 -1.51
N TYR A 8 -15.25 -25.80 -2.40
CA TYR A 8 -15.47 -25.73 -3.84
C TYR A 8 -14.58 -26.75 -4.55
N PRO A 9 -15.10 -27.45 -5.57
CA PRO A 9 -14.24 -28.25 -6.44
C PRO A 9 -13.13 -27.44 -7.11
N ILE A 10 -13.39 -26.19 -7.46
CA ILE A 10 -12.41 -25.33 -8.12
C ILE A 10 -12.41 -23.95 -7.47
N VAL A 11 -11.24 -23.52 -7.00
CA VAL A 11 -10.99 -22.15 -6.54
C VAL A 11 -10.04 -21.45 -7.51
N VAL A 12 -10.41 -20.26 -7.97
CA VAL A 12 -9.61 -19.41 -8.85
C VAL A 12 -9.22 -18.15 -8.10
N LEU A 13 -7.92 -17.87 -8.02
CA LEU A 13 -7.39 -16.66 -7.39
C LEU A 13 -7.01 -15.63 -8.44
N GLY A 14 -7.63 -14.46 -8.39
CA GLY A 14 -7.36 -13.30 -9.25
C GLY A 14 -8.47 -12.99 -10.25
N GLY A 15 -9.03 -11.78 -10.17
CA GLY A 15 -10.12 -11.29 -11.02
C GLY A 15 -9.70 -10.71 -12.38
N GLY A 16 -8.43 -10.85 -12.76
CA GLY A 16 -7.90 -10.34 -14.03
C GLY A 16 -8.27 -11.19 -15.25
N PHE A 17 -7.62 -10.95 -16.40
CA PHE A 17 -7.91 -11.65 -17.65
C PHE A 17 -7.84 -13.17 -17.56
N ALA A 18 -6.81 -13.75 -16.92
CA ALA A 18 -6.67 -15.20 -16.84
C ALA A 18 -7.73 -15.83 -15.91
N GLY A 19 -7.87 -15.32 -14.67
CA GLY A 19 -8.79 -15.88 -13.70
C GLY A 19 -10.26 -15.68 -14.05
N ALA A 20 -10.65 -14.48 -14.49
CA ALA A 20 -12.04 -14.21 -14.87
C ALA A 20 -12.49 -15.03 -16.09
N TYR A 21 -11.65 -15.19 -17.12
CA TYR A 21 -11.99 -16.03 -18.27
C TYR A 21 -11.98 -17.52 -17.95
N CYS A 22 -11.11 -17.98 -17.03
CA CYS A 22 -11.14 -19.33 -16.49
C CYS A 22 -12.46 -19.61 -15.75
N ALA A 23 -12.81 -18.76 -14.77
CA ALA A 23 -14.05 -18.85 -14.02
C ALA A 23 -15.27 -18.80 -14.95
N ARG A 24 -15.27 -17.91 -15.95
CA ARG A 24 -16.36 -17.82 -16.94
C ARG A 24 -16.50 -19.09 -17.77
N ALA A 25 -15.40 -19.68 -18.23
CA ALA A 25 -15.42 -20.93 -19.00
C ALA A 25 -15.99 -22.08 -18.16
N LEU A 26 -15.59 -22.19 -16.89
CA LEU A 26 -16.09 -23.20 -15.95
C LEU A 26 -17.57 -22.98 -15.62
N ALA A 27 -17.96 -21.76 -15.28
CA ALA A 27 -19.33 -21.38 -14.96
C ALA A 27 -20.30 -21.57 -16.15
N SER A 28 -19.80 -21.36 -17.37
CA SER A 28 -20.55 -21.62 -18.60
C SER A 28 -20.68 -23.11 -18.91
N TYR A 29 -19.84 -23.98 -18.33
CA TYR A 29 -19.95 -25.43 -18.51
C TYR A 29 -20.88 -26.06 -17.46
N TYR A 30 -20.66 -25.73 -16.18
CA TYR A 30 -21.44 -26.27 -15.06
C TYR A 30 -22.78 -25.56 -14.86
N GLN A 31 -23.41 -25.11 -15.96
CA GLN A 31 -24.63 -24.29 -15.98
C GLN A 31 -25.76 -24.81 -15.06
N THR A 32 -25.83 -26.13 -14.89
CA THR A 32 -26.87 -26.87 -14.17
C THR A 32 -26.53 -27.17 -12.70
N LYS A 33 -25.28 -26.98 -12.27
CA LYS A 33 -24.81 -27.36 -10.92
C LYS A 33 -24.77 -26.20 -9.90
N GLY A 34 -25.24 -25.01 -10.27
CA GLY A 34 -25.25 -23.84 -9.38
C GLY A 34 -23.84 -23.29 -9.05
N PRO A 35 -23.74 -22.26 -8.17
CA PRO A 35 -22.46 -21.59 -7.83
C PRO A 35 -21.50 -22.44 -6.99
N GLU A 36 -21.93 -23.62 -6.54
CA GLU A 36 -21.20 -24.50 -5.63
C GLU A 36 -19.97 -25.18 -6.27
N THR A 37 -19.83 -25.13 -7.60
CA THR A 37 -18.74 -25.82 -8.29
C THR A 37 -17.47 -24.97 -8.43
N VAL A 38 -17.60 -23.64 -8.53
CA VAL A 38 -16.49 -22.75 -8.90
C VAL A 38 -16.53 -21.48 -8.05
N ALA A 39 -15.46 -21.22 -7.32
CA ALA A 39 -15.22 -19.96 -6.63
C ALA A 39 -14.17 -19.13 -7.37
N LEU A 40 -14.42 -17.83 -7.52
CA LEU A 40 -13.46 -16.83 -7.95
C LEU A 40 -13.24 -15.85 -6.81
N LEU A 41 -12.02 -15.78 -6.29
CA LEU A 41 -11.58 -14.81 -5.30
C LEU A 41 -10.80 -13.69 -5.99
N ALA A 42 -11.21 -12.44 -5.78
CA ALA A 42 -10.55 -11.27 -6.33
C ALA A 42 -10.54 -10.11 -5.32
N ASP A 43 -9.47 -9.31 -5.34
CA ASP A 43 -9.32 -8.07 -4.57
C ASP A 43 -10.06 -6.88 -5.21
N ASN A 44 -10.57 -7.06 -6.43
CA ASN A 44 -11.39 -6.11 -7.16
C ASN A 44 -12.70 -6.77 -7.58
N ASN A 45 -13.81 -6.03 -7.54
CA ASN A 45 -15.12 -6.56 -7.93
C ASN A 45 -15.37 -6.52 -9.45
N PHE A 46 -14.41 -6.06 -10.25
CA PHE A 46 -14.48 -5.96 -11.71
C PHE A 46 -13.20 -6.49 -12.39
N ILE A 47 -13.33 -6.88 -13.66
CA ILE A 47 -12.18 -7.04 -14.57
C ILE A 47 -11.92 -5.71 -15.29
N LEU A 48 -10.66 -5.27 -15.30
CA LEU A 48 -10.19 -4.09 -16.03
C LEU A 48 -9.71 -4.44 -17.45
N PHE A 49 -10.25 -3.75 -18.45
CA PHE A 49 -9.81 -3.79 -19.83
C PHE A 49 -8.62 -2.85 -20.06
N HIS A 50 -7.47 -3.26 -19.53
CA HIS A 50 -6.19 -2.52 -19.55
C HIS A 50 -5.83 -1.86 -20.89
N PRO A 51 -6.07 -2.46 -22.08
CA PRO A 51 -5.69 -1.84 -23.35
C PRO A 51 -6.37 -0.50 -23.67
N MET A 52 -7.44 -0.14 -22.95
CA MET A 52 -8.13 1.14 -23.13
C MET A 52 -7.92 2.09 -21.95
N LEU A 53 -7.03 1.76 -21.00
CA LEU A 53 -6.80 2.59 -19.82
C LEU A 53 -6.21 3.96 -20.18
N ALA A 54 -5.36 4.03 -21.21
CA ALA A 54 -4.81 5.30 -21.71
C ALA A 54 -5.91 6.26 -22.20
N GLU A 55 -6.97 5.76 -22.84
CA GLU A 55 -8.11 6.57 -23.30
C GLU A 55 -8.84 7.25 -22.12
N VAL A 56 -8.88 6.59 -20.96
CA VAL A 56 -9.45 7.17 -19.72
C VAL A 56 -8.59 8.34 -19.23
N SER A 57 -7.27 8.19 -19.22
CA SER A 57 -6.36 9.28 -18.82
C SER A 57 -6.40 10.48 -19.77
N GLY A 58 -6.74 10.24 -21.04
CA GLY A 58 -6.97 11.28 -22.03
C GLY A 58 -8.36 11.91 -21.97
N SER A 59 -9.30 11.39 -21.16
CA SER A 59 -10.72 11.78 -21.20
C SER A 59 -11.42 11.52 -22.54
N SER A 60 -10.96 10.50 -23.30
CA SER A 60 -11.64 10.04 -24.52
C SER A 60 -12.85 9.14 -24.21
N ILE A 61 -12.75 8.36 -23.13
CA ILE A 61 -13.82 7.46 -22.68
C ILE A 61 -13.99 7.52 -21.17
N SER A 62 -15.17 7.09 -20.69
CA SER A 62 -15.45 7.01 -19.26
C SER A 62 -14.66 5.90 -18.55
N PRO A 63 -14.19 6.11 -17.29
CA PRO A 63 -13.63 5.07 -16.45
C PRO A 63 -14.53 3.82 -16.31
N ALA A 64 -15.85 4.01 -16.32
CA ALA A 64 -16.82 2.92 -16.17
C ALA A 64 -16.85 1.97 -17.39
N ASP A 65 -16.44 2.45 -18.56
CA ASP A 65 -16.50 1.70 -19.82
C ASP A 65 -15.32 0.75 -20.02
N VAL A 66 -14.25 0.90 -19.24
CA VAL A 66 -13.11 -0.03 -19.23
C VAL A 66 -13.20 -1.10 -18.14
N VAL A 67 -14.25 -1.12 -17.32
CA VAL A 67 -14.41 -2.11 -16.24
C VAL A 67 -15.68 -2.94 -16.37
N ASN A 68 -15.61 -4.23 -16.06
CA ASN A 68 -16.74 -5.15 -16.07
C ASN A 68 -16.93 -5.86 -14.72
N PRO A 69 -18.06 -5.67 -14.01
CA PRO A 69 -18.29 -6.34 -12.73
C PRO A 69 -18.21 -7.87 -12.84
N LEU A 70 -17.38 -8.50 -12.01
CA LEU A 70 -17.12 -9.95 -12.02
C LEU A 70 -18.40 -10.75 -11.78
N ARG A 71 -19.27 -10.27 -10.89
CA ARG A 71 -20.59 -10.90 -10.62
C ARG A 71 -21.46 -10.98 -11.88
N SER A 72 -21.41 -9.96 -12.73
CA SER A 72 -22.13 -9.94 -14.00
C SER A 72 -21.41 -10.73 -15.11
N PHE A 73 -20.08 -10.74 -15.08
CA PHE A 73 -19.24 -11.40 -16.08
C PHE A 73 -19.20 -12.93 -15.89
N CYS A 74 -19.27 -13.38 -14.65
CA CYS A 74 -19.20 -14.78 -14.22
C CYS A 74 -20.48 -15.20 -13.48
N ARG A 75 -21.68 -14.96 -14.06
CA ARG A 75 -23.02 -15.09 -13.40
C ARG A 75 -23.31 -16.40 -12.65
N ARG A 76 -22.52 -17.46 -12.84
CA ARG A 76 -22.72 -18.79 -12.23
C ARG A 76 -21.52 -19.29 -11.42
N ALA A 77 -20.51 -18.45 -11.20
CA ALA A 77 -19.45 -18.74 -10.23
C ALA A 77 -19.78 -18.06 -8.90
N ALA A 78 -19.40 -18.66 -7.78
CA ALA A 78 -19.35 -17.97 -6.49
C ALA A 78 -18.25 -16.91 -6.53
N ILE A 79 -18.60 -15.63 -6.35
CA ILE A 79 -17.64 -14.53 -6.36
C ILE A 79 -17.37 -14.10 -4.92
N HIS A 80 -16.13 -14.28 -4.50
CA HIS A 80 -15.59 -13.80 -3.24
C HIS A 80 -14.75 -12.56 -3.50
N PHE A 81 -15.02 -11.50 -2.72
CA PHE A 81 -14.26 -10.26 -2.77
C PHE A 81 -13.39 -10.19 -1.52
N GLY A 82 -12.10 -9.92 -1.69
CA GLY A 82 -11.17 -9.79 -0.58
C GLY A 82 -9.72 -10.07 -0.96
N SER A 83 -8.83 -9.81 -0.01
CA SER A 83 -7.39 -10.02 -0.18
C SER A 83 -6.96 -11.38 0.33
N VAL A 84 -6.20 -12.12 -0.48
CA VAL A 84 -5.63 -13.42 -0.09
C VAL A 84 -4.62 -13.21 1.03
N THR A 85 -4.78 -13.92 2.15
CA THR A 85 -3.89 -13.84 3.31
C THR A 85 -2.94 -15.04 3.36
N ASP A 86 -3.44 -16.24 3.10
CA ASP A 86 -2.66 -17.48 3.09
C ASP A 86 -3.21 -18.50 2.09
N VAL A 87 -2.32 -19.34 1.56
CA VAL A 87 -2.65 -20.42 0.63
C VAL A 87 -1.84 -21.66 1.00
N ASP A 88 -2.53 -22.77 1.25
CA ASP A 88 -1.92 -24.04 1.63
C ASP A 88 -2.29 -25.13 0.61
N PHE A 89 -1.29 -25.65 -0.10
CA PHE A 89 -1.47 -26.69 -1.11
C PHE A 89 -1.75 -28.07 -0.52
N GLU A 90 -1.23 -28.35 0.68
CA GLU A 90 -1.34 -29.66 1.34
C GLU A 90 -2.66 -29.77 2.07
N ALA A 91 -3.00 -28.76 2.87
CA ALA A 91 -4.30 -28.64 3.54
C ALA A 91 -5.44 -28.32 2.55
N LYS A 92 -5.10 -27.93 1.32
CA LYS A 92 -6.02 -27.53 0.24
C LYS A 92 -6.95 -26.40 0.65
N THR A 93 -6.39 -25.36 1.26
CA THR A 93 -7.13 -24.20 1.75
C THR A 93 -6.60 -22.89 1.19
N VAL A 94 -7.50 -21.93 1.06
CA VAL A 94 -7.21 -20.53 0.79
C VAL A 94 -7.89 -19.70 1.87
N ARG A 95 -7.11 -18.86 2.54
CA ARG A 95 -7.62 -17.88 3.51
C ARG A 95 -7.63 -16.49 2.88
N PHE A 96 -8.67 -15.73 3.16
CA PHE A 96 -8.77 -14.37 2.67
C PHE A 96 -9.56 -13.47 3.62
N SER A 97 -9.20 -12.19 3.62
CA SER A 97 -9.92 -11.14 4.35
C SER A 97 -10.92 -10.47 3.40
N PRO A 98 -12.25 -10.62 3.62
CA PRO A 98 -13.26 -9.98 2.78
C PRO A 98 -13.38 -8.47 3.03
N GLY A 99 -12.97 -8.04 4.22
CA GLY A 99 -13.09 -6.68 4.70
C GLY A 99 -13.16 -6.64 6.23
N PRO A 100 -13.19 -5.44 6.82
CA PRO A 100 -13.04 -5.24 8.26
C PRO A 100 -14.21 -5.78 9.10
N PHE A 101 -15.41 -5.86 8.51
CA PHE A 101 -16.62 -6.31 9.22
C PHE A 101 -16.80 -7.83 9.21
N VAL A 102 -16.02 -8.56 8.42
CA VAL A 102 -16.17 -10.01 8.25
C VAL A 102 -14.89 -10.68 8.71
N GLU A 103 -15.03 -11.75 9.49
CA GLU A 103 -13.87 -12.57 9.85
C GLU A 103 -13.18 -13.15 8.62
N GLU A 104 -11.93 -13.57 8.80
CA GLU A 104 -11.21 -14.25 7.73
C GLU A 104 -11.98 -15.51 7.29
N VAL A 105 -12.16 -15.65 5.98
CA VAL A 105 -12.91 -16.76 5.39
C VAL A 105 -11.93 -17.79 4.86
N VAL A 106 -12.20 -19.06 5.14
CA VAL A 106 -11.43 -20.19 4.63
C VAL A 106 -12.21 -20.90 3.53
N LEU A 107 -11.62 -20.99 2.35
CA LEU A 107 -12.11 -21.78 1.23
C LEU A 107 -11.31 -23.08 1.12
N GLN A 108 -11.98 -24.22 1.02
CA GLN A 108 -11.39 -25.50 0.67
C GLN A 108 -11.50 -25.74 -0.84
N PHE A 109 -10.50 -26.39 -1.42
CA PHE A 109 -10.46 -26.70 -2.85
C PHE A 109 -10.11 -28.15 -3.18
N GLU A 110 -10.66 -28.68 -4.28
CA GLU A 110 -10.06 -29.86 -4.95
C GLU A 110 -8.95 -29.41 -5.89
N HIS A 111 -9.22 -28.38 -6.69
CA HIS A 111 -8.27 -27.75 -7.63
C HIS A 111 -8.12 -26.25 -7.36
N LEU A 112 -6.89 -25.75 -7.45
CA LEU A 112 -6.55 -24.33 -7.28
C LEU A 112 -5.93 -23.74 -8.54
N VAL A 113 -6.43 -22.58 -8.96
CA VAL A 113 -5.87 -21.78 -10.06
C VAL A 113 -5.25 -20.49 -9.52
N LEU A 114 -3.97 -20.30 -9.76
CA LEU A 114 -3.22 -19.09 -9.43
C LEU A 114 -3.17 -18.15 -10.65
N ALA A 115 -3.93 -17.05 -10.59
CA ALA A 115 -4.04 -16.05 -11.65
C ALA A 115 -3.95 -14.61 -11.10
N LEU A 116 -3.08 -14.41 -10.10
CA LEU A 116 -2.90 -13.17 -9.34
C LEU A 116 -2.13 -12.05 -10.09
N GLY A 117 -1.72 -12.31 -11.33
CA GLY A 117 -1.06 -11.31 -12.17
C GLY A 117 0.29 -10.82 -11.63
N SER A 118 0.65 -9.58 -11.94
CA SER A 118 1.87 -8.91 -11.51
C SER A 118 1.55 -7.64 -10.72
N VAL A 119 2.47 -7.17 -9.88
CA VAL A 119 2.36 -5.89 -9.15
C VAL A 119 3.33 -4.85 -9.71
N THR A 120 3.27 -3.62 -9.23
CA THR A 120 4.24 -2.57 -9.58
C THR A 120 5.22 -2.39 -8.43
N ASP A 121 6.50 -2.48 -8.72
CA ASP A 121 7.58 -2.30 -7.76
C ASP A 121 8.09 -0.86 -7.85
N VAL A 122 7.59 -0.05 -6.91
CA VAL A 122 7.94 1.37 -6.79
C VAL A 122 9.34 1.62 -6.24
N SER A 123 9.97 0.62 -5.62
CA SER A 123 11.30 0.76 -5.01
C SER A 123 12.44 0.83 -6.03
N ARG A 124 12.20 0.43 -7.28
CA ARG A 124 13.23 0.38 -8.34
C ARG A 124 13.79 1.73 -8.76
N VAL A 125 13.01 2.79 -8.53
CA VAL A 125 13.38 4.16 -8.86
C VAL A 125 13.13 5.00 -7.61
N PRO A 126 14.18 5.42 -6.89
CA PRO A 126 14.03 6.30 -5.74
C PRO A 126 13.16 7.53 -6.05
N GLY A 127 12.23 7.86 -5.15
CA GLY A 127 11.28 8.95 -5.30
C GLY A 127 10.05 8.62 -6.17
N MET A 128 9.95 7.41 -6.72
CA MET A 128 8.81 7.03 -7.57
C MET A 128 7.52 6.81 -6.79
N ALA A 129 7.59 6.37 -5.54
CA ALA A 129 6.41 6.22 -4.70
C ALA A 129 5.85 7.59 -4.25
N GLU A 130 6.73 8.58 -4.10
CA GLU A 130 6.45 9.91 -3.57
C GLU A 130 6.06 10.91 -4.65
N HIS A 131 6.66 10.79 -5.85
CA HIS A 131 6.58 11.82 -6.89
C HIS A 131 6.17 11.27 -8.27
N GLY A 132 5.98 9.95 -8.39
CA GLY A 132 5.57 9.31 -9.64
C GLY A 132 4.09 8.98 -9.66
N TYR A 133 3.44 9.16 -10.82
CA TYR A 133 2.12 8.63 -11.09
C TYR A 133 2.27 7.20 -11.60
N LEU A 134 1.66 6.23 -10.92
CA LEU A 134 1.53 4.89 -11.46
C LEU A 134 0.49 4.89 -12.59
N PHE A 135 0.50 3.84 -13.42
CA PHE A 135 -0.46 3.70 -14.50
C PHE A 135 -0.83 2.24 -14.74
N LYS A 136 -1.60 1.67 -13.80
CA LYS A 136 -1.94 0.25 -13.79
C LYS A 136 -3.43 -0.02 -13.59
N ASN A 137 -4.13 0.81 -12.83
CA ASN A 137 -5.55 0.66 -12.54
C ASN A 137 -6.37 1.90 -12.96
N VAL A 138 -7.69 1.84 -12.81
CA VAL A 138 -8.60 2.93 -13.20
C VAL A 138 -8.42 4.17 -12.33
N GLY A 139 -8.18 3.99 -11.03
CA GLY A 139 -7.89 5.07 -10.10
C GLY A 139 -6.64 5.85 -10.53
N ASP A 140 -5.59 5.14 -10.95
CA ASP A 140 -4.37 5.76 -11.48
C ASP A 140 -4.66 6.66 -12.69
N ALA A 141 -5.52 6.21 -13.62
CA ALA A 141 -5.88 6.98 -14.81
C ALA A 141 -6.75 8.21 -14.50
N ILE A 142 -7.68 8.08 -13.54
CA ILE A 142 -8.48 9.20 -13.05
C ILE A 142 -7.56 10.23 -12.37
N HIS A 143 -6.70 9.76 -11.46
CA HIS A 143 -5.77 10.61 -10.72
C HIS A 143 -4.83 11.35 -11.69
N LEU A 144 -4.26 10.66 -12.67
CA LEU A 144 -3.42 11.30 -13.68
C LEU A 144 -4.17 12.38 -14.48
N LYS A 145 -5.41 12.10 -14.91
CA LYS A 145 -6.24 13.09 -15.62
C LYS A 145 -6.47 14.33 -14.75
N THR A 146 -6.95 14.11 -13.51
CA THR A 146 -7.26 15.18 -12.56
C THR A 146 -6.03 16.05 -12.29
N ASP A 147 -4.87 15.43 -12.07
CA ASP A 147 -3.65 16.18 -11.78
C ASP A 147 -3.11 16.94 -12.98
N VAL A 148 -3.18 16.38 -14.19
CA VAL A 148 -2.81 17.09 -15.42
C VAL A 148 -3.65 18.34 -15.59
N LEU A 149 -4.97 18.25 -15.37
CA LEU A 149 -5.86 19.41 -15.41
C LEU A 149 -5.54 20.40 -14.28
N HIS A 150 -5.24 19.94 -13.06
CA HIS A 150 -4.77 20.81 -11.98
C HIS A 150 -3.49 21.57 -12.33
N ARG A 151 -2.51 20.92 -12.97
CA ARG A 151 -1.30 21.60 -13.44
C ARG A 151 -1.62 22.70 -14.44
N LEU A 152 -2.64 22.54 -15.29
CA LEU A 152 -3.10 23.60 -16.20
C LEU A 152 -3.72 24.77 -15.44
N GLU A 153 -4.58 24.51 -14.45
CA GLU A 153 -5.18 25.57 -13.59
C GLU A 153 -4.11 26.36 -12.81
N GLU A 154 -3.12 25.65 -12.24
CA GLU A 154 -2.00 26.25 -11.54
C GLU A 154 -1.14 27.09 -12.49
N ALA A 155 -0.78 26.54 -13.65
CA ALA A 155 0.05 27.21 -14.64
C ALA A 155 -0.63 28.45 -15.24
N GLU A 156 -1.95 28.44 -15.36
CA GLU A 156 -2.74 29.60 -15.78
C GLU A 156 -2.60 30.72 -14.72
N SER A 157 -2.59 30.37 -13.43
CA SER A 157 -2.56 31.33 -12.32
C SER A 157 -1.17 31.86 -11.96
N VAL A 158 -0.11 31.09 -12.20
CA VAL A 158 1.27 31.44 -11.85
C VAL A 158 1.79 32.57 -12.76
N THR A 159 2.67 33.42 -12.23
CA THR A 159 3.39 34.46 -12.99
C THR A 159 4.83 34.06 -13.31
N ASP A 160 5.50 33.34 -12.41
CA ASP A 160 6.86 32.82 -12.58
C ASP A 160 6.94 31.84 -13.76
N GLU A 161 7.79 32.18 -14.74
CA GLU A 161 7.94 31.41 -15.98
C GLU A 161 8.60 30.03 -15.75
N ALA A 162 9.54 29.92 -14.82
CA ALA A 162 10.22 28.66 -14.54
C ALA A 162 9.25 27.67 -13.89
N ILE A 163 8.45 28.14 -12.92
CA ILE A 163 7.39 27.32 -12.30
C ILE A 163 6.36 26.91 -13.35
N ARG A 164 5.89 27.86 -14.19
CA ARG A 164 4.93 27.57 -15.28
C ARG A 164 5.44 26.49 -16.22
N LYS A 165 6.69 26.59 -16.69
CA LYS A 165 7.32 25.61 -17.58
C LYS A 165 7.41 24.22 -16.93
N ARG A 166 7.71 24.17 -15.63
CA ARG A 166 7.82 22.91 -14.89
C ARG A 166 6.46 22.23 -14.69
N LEU A 167 5.41 22.99 -14.38
CA LEU A 167 4.03 22.52 -14.29
C LEU A 167 3.53 21.97 -15.63
N LEU A 168 3.94 22.60 -16.74
CA LEU A 168 3.55 22.24 -18.10
C LEU A 168 4.50 21.24 -18.80
N THR A 169 5.42 20.64 -18.05
CA THR A 169 6.28 19.56 -18.56
C THR A 169 5.74 18.22 -18.07
N PHE A 170 5.23 17.40 -19.00
CA PHE A 170 4.67 16.07 -18.73
C PHE A 170 5.59 14.98 -19.25
N MET A 171 6.11 14.14 -18.35
CA MET A 171 7.02 13.05 -18.68
C MET A 171 6.36 11.69 -18.48
N VAL A 172 6.50 10.80 -19.47
CA VAL A 172 6.11 9.39 -19.37
C VAL A 172 7.35 8.51 -19.48
N VAL A 173 7.50 7.57 -18.54
CA VAL A 173 8.61 6.63 -18.45
C VAL A 173 8.15 5.27 -18.97
N GLY A 174 8.78 4.81 -20.04
CA GLY A 174 8.58 3.51 -20.67
C GLY A 174 7.99 3.58 -22.07
N GLY A 175 8.82 3.45 -23.11
CA GLY A 175 8.41 3.36 -24.51
C GLY A 175 7.74 2.05 -24.96
N GLY A 176 7.05 1.34 -24.07
CA GLY A 176 6.18 0.20 -24.41
C GLY A 176 4.78 0.65 -24.82
N TYR A 177 3.84 -0.29 -25.00
CA TYR A 177 2.45 0.01 -25.38
C TYR A 177 1.82 1.07 -24.47
N SER A 178 1.79 0.82 -23.15
CA SER A 178 1.17 1.71 -22.19
C SER A 178 1.76 3.12 -22.22
N GLY A 179 3.09 3.28 -22.18
CA GLY A 179 3.67 4.63 -22.16
C GLY A 179 3.52 5.40 -23.47
N VAL A 180 3.55 4.72 -24.62
CA VAL A 180 3.27 5.34 -25.93
C VAL A 180 1.81 5.77 -26.03
N GLU A 181 0.87 4.93 -25.60
CA GLU A 181 -0.56 5.25 -25.60
C GLU A 181 -0.87 6.39 -24.62
N THR A 182 -0.32 6.33 -23.40
CA THR A 182 -0.49 7.37 -22.38
C THR A 182 0.05 8.72 -22.85
N ILE A 183 1.28 8.81 -23.37
CA ILE A 183 1.80 10.10 -23.83
C ILE A 183 0.97 10.64 -25.01
N GLY A 184 0.53 9.77 -25.94
CA GLY A 184 -0.35 10.18 -27.04
C GLY A 184 -1.67 10.79 -26.55
N GLN A 185 -2.25 10.19 -25.52
CA GLN A 185 -3.51 10.63 -24.90
C GLN A 185 -3.36 11.91 -24.09
N LEU A 186 -2.24 12.10 -23.38
CA LEU A 186 -1.93 13.35 -22.68
C LEU A 186 -1.75 14.51 -23.66
N VAL A 187 -1.05 14.28 -24.77
CA VAL A 187 -0.87 15.27 -25.84
C VAL A 187 -2.23 15.66 -26.44
N ASP A 188 -3.13 14.70 -26.67
CA ASP A 188 -4.48 14.98 -27.15
C ASP A 188 -5.31 15.78 -26.13
N LEU A 189 -5.23 15.42 -24.85
CA LEU A 189 -5.98 16.07 -23.77
C LEU A 189 -5.58 17.53 -23.66
N VAL A 190 -4.30 17.79 -23.38
CA VAL A 190 -3.78 19.13 -23.11
C VAL A 190 -3.98 20.04 -24.32
N HIS A 191 -3.69 19.57 -25.54
CA HIS A 191 -3.94 20.38 -26.73
C HIS A 191 -5.43 20.64 -26.99
N GLY A 192 -6.30 19.67 -26.68
CA GLY A 192 -7.76 19.80 -26.87
C GLY A 192 -8.40 20.81 -25.91
N VAL A 193 -7.88 20.92 -24.68
CA VAL A 193 -8.42 21.80 -23.63
C VAL A 193 -7.71 23.14 -23.52
N ARG A 194 -6.51 23.30 -24.11
CA ARG A 194 -5.72 24.54 -24.05
C ARG A 194 -6.48 25.80 -24.46
N GLN A 195 -7.47 25.68 -25.36
CA GLN A 195 -8.31 26.81 -25.77
C GLN A 195 -9.06 27.49 -24.60
N PHE A 196 -9.23 26.80 -23.48
CA PHE A 196 -9.85 27.32 -22.26
C PHE A 196 -8.84 28.02 -21.32
N TYR A 197 -7.54 27.96 -21.62
CA TYR A 197 -6.44 28.50 -20.82
C TYR A 197 -5.68 29.58 -21.62
N PRO A 198 -6.20 30.82 -21.69
CA PRO A 198 -5.72 31.84 -22.61
C PRO A 198 -4.32 32.36 -22.29
N ARG A 199 -3.83 32.25 -21.04
CA ARG A 199 -2.47 32.66 -20.68
C ARG A 199 -1.42 31.60 -21.01
N LEU A 200 -1.82 30.38 -21.37
CA LEU A 200 -0.89 29.29 -21.70
C LEU A 200 -0.50 29.31 -23.19
N HIS A 201 0.77 29.62 -23.46
CA HIS A 201 1.30 29.62 -24.81
C HIS A 201 1.65 28.18 -25.25
N PRO A 202 1.43 27.78 -26.52
CA PRO A 202 1.80 26.45 -27.01
C PRO A 202 3.27 26.06 -26.85
N ALA A 203 4.15 27.04 -26.66
CA ALA A 203 5.58 26.82 -26.47
C ALA A 203 5.94 26.44 -25.02
N ASP A 204 5.04 26.69 -24.06
CA ASP A 204 5.28 26.42 -22.64
C ASP A 204 5.05 24.94 -22.30
N VAL A 205 4.27 24.24 -23.13
CA VAL A 205 3.90 22.84 -22.92
C VAL A 205 4.93 21.91 -23.53
N ARG A 206 5.45 20.99 -22.72
CA ARG A 206 6.44 19.99 -23.13
C ARG A 206 5.95 18.58 -22.80
N PHE A 207 6.11 17.67 -23.76
CA PHE A 207 5.80 16.25 -23.59
C PHE A 207 7.06 15.44 -23.80
N ILE A 208 7.39 14.57 -22.85
CA ILE A 208 8.66 13.83 -22.87
C ILE A 208 8.36 12.34 -22.70
N LEU A 209 8.84 11.52 -23.62
CA LEU A 209 8.78 10.05 -23.52
C LEU A 209 10.18 9.50 -23.34
N ALA A 210 10.51 9.03 -22.15
CA ALA A 210 11.80 8.41 -21.86
C ALA A 210 11.73 6.89 -21.95
N HIS A 211 12.68 6.28 -22.66
CA HIS A 211 12.78 4.84 -22.81
C HIS A 211 14.24 4.39 -22.76
N SER A 212 14.51 3.35 -21.96
CA SER A 212 15.86 2.80 -21.79
C SER A 212 16.36 2.00 -23.00
N GLY A 213 15.48 1.59 -23.91
CA GLY A 213 15.81 0.88 -25.13
C GLY A 213 16.14 1.78 -26.32
N LYS A 214 16.62 1.17 -27.41
CA LYS A 214 17.02 1.86 -28.65
C LYS A 214 15.86 2.23 -29.59
N PHE A 215 14.66 1.72 -29.34
CA PHE A 215 13.48 1.96 -30.17
C PHE A 215 12.21 1.78 -29.33
N LEU A 216 11.16 2.51 -29.68
CA LEU A 216 9.84 2.38 -29.08
C LEU A 216 9.14 1.09 -29.53
N LEU A 217 8.15 0.64 -28.75
CA LEU A 217 7.33 -0.54 -29.01
C LEU A 217 8.17 -1.76 -29.44
N PRO A 218 9.15 -2.20 -28.63
CA PRO A 218 10.08 -3.24 -29.05
C PRO A 218 9.38 -4.56 -29.42
N GLN A 219 8.18 -4.79 -28.90
CA GLN A 219 7.35 -5.96 -29.16
C GLN A 219 6.84 -6.04 -30.60
N ILE A 220 6.53 -4.88 -31.23
CA ILE A 220 5.92 -4.83 -32.56
C ILE A 220 6.96 -4.79 -33.70
N GLY A 221 8.20 -4.42 -33.35
CA GLY A 221 9.36 -4.43 -34.24
C GLY A 221 9.90 -3.04 -34.59
N VAL A 222 11.17 -2.99 -34.98
CA VAL A 222 11.97 -1.76 -35.14
C VAL A 222 11.35 -0.75 -36.11
N GLU A 223 10.80 -1.20 -37.25
CA GLU A 223 10.26 -0.31 -38.29
C GLU A 223 9.03 0.46 -37.80
N LEU A 224 8.08 -0.23 -37.17
CA LEU A 224 6.90 0.40 -36.58
C LEU A 224 7.26 1.23 -35.34
N GLY A 225 8.27 0.81 -34.57
CA GLY A 225 8.85 1.62 -33.50
C GLY A 225 9.41 2.96 -33.99
N LYS A 226 10.15 2.96 -35.11
CA LYS A 226 10.66 4.18 -35.75
C LYS A 226 9.54 5.06 -36.33
N TYR A 227 8.51 4.46 -36.94
CA TYR A 227 7.33 5.21 -37.38
C TYR A 227 6.64 5.88 -36.18
N CYS A 228 6.46 5.16 -35.07
CA CYS A 228 5.90 5.68 -33.83
C CYS A 228 6.71 6.86 -33.31
N GLU A 229 8.04 6.73 -33.25
CA GLU A 229 8.93 7.83 -32.85
C GLU A 229 8.76 9.05 -33.75
N ALA A 230 8.82 8.87 -35.07
CA ALA A 230 8.65 9.97 -36.03
C ALA A 230 7.29 10.66 -35.88
N HIS A 231 6.22 9.88 -35.65
CA HIS A 231 4.88 10.41 -35.41
C HIS A 231 4.83 11.25 -34.13
N LEU A 232 5.32 10.72 -33.01
CA LEU A 232 5.35 11.44 -31.72
C LEU A 232 6.19 12.73 -31.80
N ARG A 233 7.37 12.68 -32.43
CA ARG A 233 8.20 13.87 -32.65
C ARG A 233 7.50 14.93 -33.50
N LYS A 234 6.78 14.54 -34.56
CA LYS A 234 5.95 15.46 -35.36
C LYS A 234 4.88 16.16 -34.53
N ARG A 235 4.43 15.51 -33.44
CA ARG A 235 3.49 16.06 -32.47
C ARG A 235 4.17 16.80 -31.30
N ARG A 236 5.45 17.18 -31.46
CA ARG A 236 6.27 17.89 -30.47
C ARG A 236 6.53 17.11 -29.17
N VAL A 237 6.48 15.78 -29.23
CA VAL A 237 6.94 14.93 -28.13
C VAL A 237 8.46 14.75 -28.23
N GLU A 238 9.17 15.06 -27.15
CA GLU A 238 10.58 14.80 -26.97
C GLU A 238 10.79 13.31 -26.62
N VAL A 239 11.18 12.51 -27.62
CA VAL A 239 11.48 11.08 -27.40
C VAL A 239 12.94 10.92 -27.01
N LEU A 240 13.18 10.45 -25.78
CA LEU A 240 14.51 10.19 -25.21
C LEU A 240 14.78 8.69 -25.17
N LEU A 241 15.53 8.19 -26.15
CA LEU A 241 15.90 6.78 -26.28
C LEU A 241 17.26 6.51 -25.62
N SER A 242 17.48 5.27 -25.20
CA SER A 242 18.64 4.88 -24.38
C SER A 242 18.75 5.69 -23.07
N SER A 243 17.63 6.26 -22.63
CA SER A 243 17.53 7.12 -21.45
C SER A 243 16.69 6.42 -20.39
N ARG A 244 17.33 6.03 -19.28
CA ARG A 244 16.73 5.40 -18.11
C ARG A 244 16.57 6.45 -17.02
N VAL A 245 15.36 6.61 -16.50
CA VAL A 245 15.13 7.37 -15.26
C VAL A 245 15.71 6.58 -14.09
N THR A 246 16.57 7.23 -13.32
CA THR A 246 17.28 6.64 -12.17
C THR A 246 16.76 7.15 -10.83
N ALA A 247 16.14 8.33 -10.79
CA ALA A 247 15.47 8.87 -9.61
C ALA A 247 14.43 9.92 -10.02
N ILE A 248 13.44 10.14 -9.16
CA ILE A 248 12.43 11.19 -9.29
C ILE A 248 12.46 12.01 -8.00
N THR A 249 12.23 13.30 -8.10
CA THR A 249 12.09 14.22 -6.96
C THR A 249 10.86 15.08 -7.18
N ALA A 250 10.48 15.92 -6.22
CA ALA A 250 9.34 16.82 -6.34
C ALA A 250 9.36 17.74 -7.58
N GLU A 251 10.55 18.04 -8.12
CA GLU A 251 10.72 19.04 -9.19
C GLU A 251 11.44 18.51 -10.43
N ARG A 252 12.02 17.31 -10.38
CA ARG A 252 12.85 16.79 -11.48
C ARG A 252 12.86 15.27 -11.58
N ALA A 253 12.97 14.79 -12.81
CA ALA A 253 13.34 13.42 -13.16
C ALA A 253 14.82 13.36 -13.55
N ILE A 254 15.57 12.46 -12.92
CA ILE A 254 17.01 12.27 -13.15
C ILE A 254 17.19 11.07 -14.07
N LEU A 255 17.93 11.25 -15.16
CA LEU A 255 18.22 10.19 -16.13
C LEU A 255 19.63 9.65 -15.95
N ASN A 256 19.95 8.57 -16.66
CA ASN A 256 21.31 8.07 -16.79
C ASN A 256 22.16 9.05 -17.64
N GLY A 257 23.33 9.42 -17.10
CA GLY A 257 24.07 10.60 -17.57
C GLY A 257 23.61 11.83 -16.79
N THR A 258 24.41 12.89 -16.69
CA THR A 258 24.15 14.06 -15.81
C THR A 258 22.91 14.89 -16.18
N GLN A 259 22.00 14.38 -17.00
CA GLN A 259 20.79 15.03 -17.46
C GLN A 259 19.68 14.93 -16.41
N ALA A 260 19.19 16.08 -15.98
CA ALA A 260 17.97 16.21 -15.18
C ALA A 260 16.93 16.97 -15.99
N ILE A 261 15.67 16.57 -15.88
CA ILE A 261 14.53 17.21 -16.54
C ILE A 261 13.63 17.76 -15.44
N GLU A 262 13.40 19.08 -15.47
CA GLU A 262 12.43 19.73 -14.58
C GLU A 262 11.01 19.37 -15.00
N THR A 263 10.25 18.82 -14.07
CA THR A 263 8.86 18.39 -14.30
C THR A 263 8.16 18.15 -12.97
N ASN A 264 6.87 18.48 -12.91
CA ASN A 264 5.99 18.11 -11.80
C ASN A 264 5.08 16.92 -12.13
N THR A 265 5.26 16.26 -13.28
CA THR A 265 4.43 15.12 -13.68
C THR A 265 5.28 14.05 -14.35
N VAL A 266 5.57 12.99 -13.60
CA VAL A 266 6.28 11.79 -14.09
C VAL A 266 5.36 10.58 -14.00
N VAL A 267 4.91 10.09 -15.15
CA VAL A 267 4.06 8.90 -15.24
C VAL A 267 4.90 7.66 -15.51
N THR A 268 4.85 6.68 -14.63
CA THR A 268 5.55 5.42 -14.78
C THR A 268 4.64 4.35 -15.36
N THR A 269 5.09 3.77 -16.47
CA THR A 269 4.47 2.57 -17.09
C THR A 269 5.38 1.35 -17.02
N VAL A 270 6.46 1.44 -16.23
CA VAL A 270 7.46 0.39 -15.99
C VAL A 270 7.39 -0.13 -14.56
N GLY A 271 8.21 -1.13 -14.23
CA GLY A 271 8.31 -1.64 -12.86
C GLY A 271 7.41 -2.83 -12.55
N ASN A 272 6.95 -3.57 -13.56
CA ASN A 272 6.26 -4.84 -13.29
C ASN A 272 7.15 -5.77 -12.46
N ALA A 273 6.55 -6.33 -11.41
CA ALA A 273 7.20 -7.26 -10.50
C ALA A 273 6.29 -8.46 -10.18
N PRO A 274 6.88 -9.60 -9.79
CA PRO A 274 6.13 -10.76 -9.36
C PRO A 274 5.20 -10.46 -8.19
N ASN A 275 4.02 -11.10 -8.17
CA ASN A 275 3.07 -10.93 -7.07
C ASN A 275 3.66 -11.50 -5.74
N PRO A 276 3.60 -10.77 -4.61
CA PRO A 276 4.16 -11.22 -3.33
C PRO A 276 3.59 -12.55 -2.81
N VAL A 277 2.29 -12.81 -3.01
CA VAL A 277 1.67 -14.10 -2.62
C VAL A 277 2.32 -15.25 -3.40
N ILE A 278 2.60 -15.02 -4.67
CA ILE A 278 3.27 -16.01 -5.52
C ILE A 278 4.73 -16.21 -5.09
N GLN A 279 5.45 -15.16 -4.70
CA GLN A 279 6.81 -15.29 -4.16
C GLN A 279 6.83 -16.10 -2.86
N LYS A 280 5.89 -15.85 -1.95
CA LYS A 280 5.74 -16.64 -0.72
C LYS A 280 5.50 -18.12 -1.02
N LEU A 281 4.65 -18.43 -2.01
CA LEU A 281 4.39 -19.81 -2.43
C LEU A 281 5.60 -20.48 -3.08
N ILE A 282 6.34 -19.76 -3.93
CA ILE A 282 7.60 -20.24 -4.51
C ILE A 282 8.60 -20.59 -3.42
N ALA A 283 8.77 -19.72 -2.43
CA ALA A 283 9.69 -19.95 -1.31
C ALA A 283 9.24 -21.11 -0.42
N ARG A 284 7.94 -21.17 -0.08
CA ARG A 284 7.36 -22.19 0.81
C ARG A 284 7.47 -23.60 0.25
N TYR A 285 7.18 -23.79 -1.04
CA TYR A 285 7.13 -25.11 -1.69
C TYR A 285 8.29 -25.36 -2.67
N GLN A 286 9.31 -24.49 -2.66
CA GLN A 286 10.50 -24.56 -3.53
C GLN A 286 10.15 -24.76 -5.02
N LEU A 287 9.14 -24.04 -5.49
CA LEU A 287 8.60 -24.21 -6.84
C LEU A 287 9.56 -23.65 -7.89
N ALA A 288 9.69 -24.36 -9.02
CA ALA A 288 10.42 -23.87 -10.17
C ALA A 288 9.82 -22.55 -10.68
N ASN A 289 10.66 -21.55 -10.92
CA ASN A 289 10.22 -20.22 -11.34
C ASN A 289 11.17 -19.61 -12.39
N ALA A 290 10.63 -18.73 -13.21
CA ALA A 290 11.38 -17.94 -14.19
C ALA A 290 11.17 -16.46 -13.89
N HIS A 291 12.20 -15.81 -13.33
CA HIS A 291 12.16 -14.41 -12.88
C HIS A 291 10.97 -14.11 -11.94
N GLY A 292 10.72 -15.01 -10.99
CA GLY A 292 9.62 -14.90 -10.02
C GLY A 292 8.23 -15.28 -10.55
N ARG A 293 8.09 -15.71 -11.81
CA ARG A 293 6.84 -16.31 -12.31
C ARG A 293 6.87 -17.83 -12.15
N LEU A 294 5.76 -18.43 -11.74
CA LEU A 294 5.63 -19.89 -11.60
C LEU A 294 5.84 -20.60 -12.93
N THR A 295 6.80 -21.53 -12.98
CA THR A 295 6.98 -22.38 -14.17
C THR A 295 5.85 -23.39 -14.25
N THR A 296 5.24 -23.53 -15.42
CA THR A 296 4.15 -24.48 -15.64
C THR A 296 4.49 -25.45 -16.77
N GLU A 297 3.88 -26.63 -16.73
CA GLU A 297 3.74 -27.48 -17.91
C GLU A 297 2.93 -26.76 -19.02
N PRO A 298 2.98 -27.21 -20.30
CA PRO A 298 2.12 -26.69 -21.35
C PRO A 298 0.62 -26.83 -21.04
N THR A 299 0.24 -27.75 -20.15
CA THR A 299 -1.13 -27.93 -19.65
C THR A 299 -1.56 -26.83 -18.67
N MET A 300 -0.63 -25.92 -18.29
CA MET A 300 -0.73 -24.90 -17.23
C MET A 300 -0.74 -25.46 -15.80
N ARG A 301 -0.35 -26.73 -15.63
CA ARG A 301 -0.18 -27.38 -14.33
C ARG A 301 1.17 -27.02 -13.71
N ILE A 302 1.23 -26.90 -12.39
CA ILE A 302 2.50 -26.76 -11.68
C ILE A 302 3.20 -28.12 -11.59
N PRO A 303 4.46 -28.25 -12.03
CA PRO A 303 5.20 -29.51 -11.92
C PRO A 303 5.19 -30.05 -10.48
N GLY A 304 4.96 -31.36 -10.33
CA GLY A 304 4.86 -32.02 -9.03
C GLY A 304 3.47 -31.96 -8.38
N TRP A 305 2.55 -31.13 -8.88
CA TRP A 305 1.20 -30.97 -8.31
C TRP A 305 0.10 -31.31 -9.32
N GLN A 306 -0.75 -32.29 -9.00
CA GLN A 306 -1.82 -32.72 -9.91
C GLN A 306 -3.01 -31.75 -9.95
N ASN A 307 -3.18 -30.95 -8.90
CA ASN A 307 -4.35 -30.13 -8.67
C ASN A 307 -4.08 -28.63 -8.57
N ILE A 308 -2.83 -28.19 -8.75
CA ILE A 308 -2.44 -26.78 -8.72
C ILE A 308 -2.07 -26.31 -10.13
N TRP A 309 -2.62 -25.16 -10.52
CA TRP A 309 -2.51 -24.60 -11.86
C TRP A 309 -2.15 -23.12 -11.79
N ALA A 310 -1.47 -22.59 -12.80
CA ALA A 310 -1.17 -21.15 -12.88
C ALA A 310 -1.26 -20.61 -14.30
N ALA A 311 -1.71 -19.35 -14.43
CA ALA A 311 -1.88 -18.68 -15.72
C ALA A 311 -1.79 -17.16 -15.60
N GLY A 312 -1.60 -16.46 -16.73
CA GLY A 312 -1.41 -15.02 -16.77
C GLY A 312 -0.01 -14.60 -16.29
N ASP A 313 0.13 -13.34 -15.89
CA ASP A 313 1.44 -12.72 -15.64
C ASP A 313 2.20 -13.31 -14.44
N CYS A 314 1.53 -14.04 -13.54
CA CYS A 314 2.18 -14.75 -12.44
C CYS A 314 2.81 -16.09 -12.86
N ALA A 315 2.60 -16.54 -14.10
CA ALA A 315 3.05 -17.82 -14.60
C ALA A 315 3.91 -17.68 -15.87
N ALA A 316 4.92 -18.53 -15.98
CA ALA A 316 5.73 -18.71 -17.17
C ALA A 316 5.16 -19.86 -18.02
N VAL A 317 3.96 -19.64 -18.59
CA VAL A 317 3.27 -20.63 -19.42
C VAL A 317 3.95 -20.76 -20.78
N PRO A 318 4.40 -21.95 -21.22
CA PRO A 318 4.96 -22.13 -22.55
C PRO A 318 3.96 -21.77 -23.66
N ASP A 319 4.40 -21.03 -24.67
CA ASP A 319 3.60 -20.73 -25.86
C ASP A 319 3.76 -21.82 -26.95
N ALA A 320 3.28 -21.55 -28.18
CA ALA A 320 3.40 -22.50 -29.28
C ALA A 320 4.85 -22.83 -29.71
N THR A 321 5.82 -21.98 -29.36
CA THR A 321 7.25 -22.15 -29.64
C THR A 321 7.99 -22.88 -28.52
N GLY A 322 7.39 -22.97 -27.35
CA GLY A 322 8.01 -23.53 -26.14
C GLY A 322 8.61 -22.45 -25.22
N ASP A 323 8.78 -21.22 -25.73
CA ASP A 323 9.21 -20.09 -24.92
C ASP A 323 8.10 -19.63 -23.95
N PRO A 324 8.45 -18.99 -22.83
CA PRO A 324 7.45 -18.45 -21.92
C PRO A 324 6.59 -17.37 -22.58
N SER A 325 5.27 -17.52 -22.45
CA SER A 325 4.28 -16.59 -22.99
C SER A 325 4.55 -15.14 -22.51
N PRO A 326 4.40 -14.14 -23.40
CA PRO A 326 4.53 -12.74 -23.04
C PRO A 326 3.38 -12.30 -22.13
N ALA A 327 3.69 -11.39 -21.19
CA ALA A 327 2.74 -10.83 -20.23
C ALA A 327 1.77 -9.85 -20.92
N THR A 328 0.76 -10.39 -21.59
CA THR A 328 -0.24 -9.61 -22.33
C THR A 328 -1.65 -10.11 -22.04
N ALA A 329 -2.62 -9.19 -22.09
CA ALA A 329 -4.04 -9.51 -21.92
C ALA A 329 -4.52 -10.60 -22.90
N GLN A 330 -4.00 -10.62 -24.13
CA GLN A 330 -4.39 -11.59 -25.15
C GLN A 330 -3.99 -13.02 -24.77
N PHE A 331 -2.76 -13.20 -24.26
CA PHE A 331 -2.30 -14.50 -23.77
C PHE A 331 -3.06 -14.87 -22.50
N ALA A 332 -3.15 -13.98 -21.51
CA ALA A 332 -3.85 -14.23 -20.25
C ALA A 332 -5.32 -14.67 -20.48
N MET A 333 -6.05 -13.97 -21.35
CA MET A 333 -7.45 -14.30 -21.69
C MET A 333 -7.58 -15.71 -22.30
N ARG A 334 -6.66 -16.08 -23.20
CA ARG A 334 -6.67 -17.38 -23.87
C ARG A 334 -6.21 -18.50 -22.96
N GLN A 335 -5.17 -18.26 -22.15
CA GLN A 335 -4.71 -19.16 -21.10
C GLN A 335 -5.85 -19.44 -20.12
N GLY A 336 -6.53 -18.40 -19.63
CA GLY A 336 -7.68 -18.56 -18.75
C GLY A 336 -8.78 -19.43 -19.36
N THR A 337 -9.17 -19.15 -20.61
CA THR A 337 -10.19 -19.94 -21.31
C THR A 337 -9.75 -21.41 -21.52
N ALA A 338 -8.49 -21.64 -21.89
CA ALA A 338 -7.93 -22.98 -22.08
C ALA A 338 -7.82 -23.74 -20.75
N LEU A 339 -7.43 -23.06 -19.68
CA LEU A 339 -7.30 -23.64 -18.34
C LEU A 339 -8.67 -24.08 -17.80
N GLY A 340 -9.72 -23.27 -18.00
CA GLY A 340 -11.09 -23.67 -17.68
C GLY A 340 -11.50 -24.96 -18.41
N LYS A 341 -11.16 -25.11 -19.69
CA LYS A 341 -11.41 -26.35 -20.46
C LYS A 341 -10.59 -27.54 -19.95
N ASN A 342 -9.34 -27.32 -19.56
CA ASN A 342 -8.48 -28.37 -18.99
C ASN A 342 -9.02 -28.87 -17.66
N LEU A 343 -9.48 -27.96 -16.79
CA LEU A 343 -10.12 -28.33 -15.53
C LEU A 343 -11.41 -29.13 -15.73
N ILE A 344 -12.24 -28.75 -16.71
CA ILE A 344 -13.41 -29.55 -17.11
C ILE A 344 -12.99 -30.96 -17.54
N ALA A 345 -11.97 -31.07 -18.41
CA ALA A 345 -11.46 -32.35 -18.87
C ALA A 345 -10.97 -33.22 -17.71
N VAL A 346 -10.16 -32.66 -16.81
CA VAL A 346 -9.61 -33.37 -15.65
C VAL A 346 -10.72 -33.87 -14.71
N ARG A 347 -11.73 -33.05 -14.41
CA ARG A 347 -12.86 -33.47 -13.57
C ARG A 347 -13.72 -34.55 -14.22
N GLU A 348 -13.72 -34.62 -15.55
CA GLU A 348 -14.34 -35.69 -16.33
C GLU A 348 -13.41 -36.87 -16.61
N LYS A 349 -12.26 -36.93 -15.91
CA LYS A 349 -11.25 -37.99 -16.06
C LYS A 349 -10.67 -38.09 -17.48
N ARG A 350 -10.65 -36.98 -18.21
CA ARG A 350 -10.01 -36.82 -19.52
C ARG A 350 -8.67 -36.10 -19.37
N ALA A 351 -7.74 -36.37 -20.28
CA ALA A 351 -6.42 -35.73 -20.26
C ALA A 351 -6.53 -34.21 -20.58
N PRO A 352 -5.79 -33.34 -19.86
CA PRO A 352 -5.72 -31.92 -20.18
C PRO A 352 -4.94 -31.68 -21.48
N ALA A 353 -5.33 -30.66 -22.24
CA ALA A 353 -4.67 -30.30 -23.49
C ALA A 353 -3.53 -29.31 -23.26
N SER A 354 -2.48 -29.38 -24.10
CA SER A 354 -1.41 -28.38 -24.10
C SER A 354 -1.92 -27.04 -24.65
N PHE A 355 -1.57 -25.95 -23.97
CA PHE A 355 -1.74 -24.60 -24.47
C PHE A 355 -0.72 -24.34 -25.58
N ARG A 356 -1.22 -24.05 -26.79
CA ARG A 356 -0.39 -23.62 -27.93
C ARG A 356 -1.08 -22.43 -28.56
N TYR A 357 -0.50 -21.25 -28.37
CA TYR A 357 -1.02 -20.03 -28.95
C TYR A 357 0.09 -19.21 -29.57
N ARG A 358 -0.21 -18.63 -30.73
CA ARG A 358 0.63 -17.65 -31.42
C ARG A 358 -0.19 -16.37 -31.55
N SER A 359 0.42 -15.24 -31.17
CA SER A 359 -0.25 -13.93 -31.26
C SER A 359 -0.79 -13.67 -32.67
N MET A 360 -2.06 -13.30 -32.77
CA MET A 360 -2.71 -12.90 -34.03
C MET A 360 -2.32 -11.49 -34.48
N GLY A 361 -1.64 -10.75 -33.61
CA GLY A 361 -1.25 -9.37 -33.84
C GLY A 361 -1.38 -8.48 -32.62
N GLU A 362 -0.69 -7.36 -32.66
CA GLU A 362 -0.59 -6.36 -31.60
C GLU A 362 -0.76 -4.97 -32.22
N MET A 363 -1.34 -4.03 -31.46
CA MET A 363 -1.59 -2.67 -31.90
C MET A 363 -1.45 -1.69 -30.74
N ALA A 364 -0.99 -0.48 -31.04
CA ALA A 364 -0.84 0.65 -30.11
C ALA A 364 -1.50 1.89 -30.69
N SER A 365 -2.33 2.58 -29.91
CA SER A 365 -2.80 3.93 -30.25
C SER A 365 -1.66 4.94 -30.04
N LEU A 366 -1.52 5.92 -30.93
CA LEU A 366 -0.50 6.98 -30.82
C LEU A 366 -1.13 8.36 -30.50
N GLY A 367 -2.44 8.37 -30.21
CA GLY A 367 -3.24 9.59 -30.16
C GLY A 367 -3.52 10.19 -31.54
N HIS A 368 -4.36 11.22 -31.57
CA HIS A 368 -4.72 12.02 -32.75
C HIS A 368 -5.05 11.19 -33.99
N ARG A 369 -5.94 10.21 -33.82
CA ARG A 369 -6.45 9.35 -34.89
C ARG A 369 -5.35 8.56 -35.61
N ASN A 370 -4.27 8.22 -34.91
CA ASN A 370 -3.16 7.44 -35.43
C ASN A 370 -2.91 6.21 -34.54
N ALA A 371 -2.60 5.08 -35.16
CA ALA A 371 -2.19 3.88 -34.45
C ALA A 371 -1.18 3.10 -35.31
N VAL A 372 -0.43 2.22 -34.67
CA VAL A 372 0.45 1.25 -35.33
C VAL A 372 0.04 -0.15 -34.93
N GLY A 373 0.19 -1.09 -35.86
CA GLY A 373 -0.28 -2.45 -35.69
C GLY A 373 0.47 -3.43 -36.55
N LYS A 374 0.60 -4.66 -36.04
CA LYS A 374 0.97 -5.83 -36.85
C LYS A 374 -0.15 -6.83 -36.71
N VAL A 375 -0.92 -7.07 -37.76
CA VAL A 375 -2.11 -7.92 -37.76
C VAL A 375 -1.94 -9.01 -38.82
N PHE A 376 -2.01 -10.27 -38.43
CA PHE A 376 -1.75 -11.42 -39.31
C PHE A 376 -0.43 -11.33 -40.11
N GLY A 377 0.59 -10.68 -39.54
CA GLY A 377 1.89 -10.47 -40.20
C GLY A 377 2.00 -9.19 -41.02
N PHE A 378 0.89 -8.56 -41.39
CA PHE A 378 0.87 -7.28 -42.10
C PHE A 378 1.04 -6.11 -41.14
N LYS A 379 1.87 -5.15 -41.55
CA LYS A 379 2.07 -3.89 -40.81
C LYS A 379 1.03 -2.89 -41.25
N VAL A 380 0.36 -2.26 -40.30
CA VAL A 380 -0.62 -1.20 -40.52
C VAL A 380 -0.26 0.01 -39.66
N SER A 381 -0.45 1.20 -40.19
CA SER A 381 -0.12 2.45 -39.50
C SER A 381 -1.05 3.59 -39.91
N GLY A 382 -1.01 4.69 -39.18
CA GLY A 382 -1.75 5.90 -39.55
C GLY A 382 -3.24 5.81 -39.21
N LEU A 383 -4.05 6.50 -40.00
CA LEU A 383 -5.51 6.54 -39.83
C LEU A 383 -6.15 5.15 -40.02
N LEU A 384 -5.68 4.37 -41.00
CA LEU A 384 -6.19 3.01 -41.22
C LEU A 384 -5.86 2.11 -40.02
N GLY A 385 -4.64 2.21 -39.49
CA GLY A 385 -4.26 1.53 -38.25
C GLY A 385 -5.18 1.90 -37.09
N TRP A 386 -5.52 3.19 -36.96
CA TRP A 386 -6.41 3.68 -35.90
C TRP A 386 -7.85 3.19 -36.04
N LEU A 387 -8.41 3.16 -37.26
CA LEU A 387 -9.73 2.57 -37.51
C LEU A 387 -9.76 1.08 -37.16
N MET A 388 -8.71 0.34 -37.55
CA MET A 388 -8.56 -1.08 -37.18
C MET A 388 -8.41 -1.29 -35.67
N TRP A 389 -7.68 -0.40 -35.00
CA TRP A 389 -7.55 -0.38 -33.54
C TRP A 389 -8.93 -0.21 -32.88
N ARG A 390 -9.70 0.82 -33.27
CA ARG A 390 -11.06 1.05 -32.75
C ARG A 390 -11.97 -0.15 -32.98
N ALA A 391 -12.01 -0.68 -34.20
CA ALA A 391 -12.84 -1.83 -34.53
C ALA A 391 -12.48 -3.08 -33.70
N THR A 392 -11.19 -3.36 -33.54
CA THR A 392 -10.73 -4.54 -32.80
C THR A 392 -11.02 -4.44 -31.30
N TYR A 393 -10.77 -3.29 -30.69
CA TYR A 393 -11.00 -3.12 -29.26
C TYR A 393 -12.49 -3.04 -28.93
N LEU A 394 -13.30 -2.40 -29.80
CA LEU A 394 -14.76 -2.46 -29.72
C LEU A 394 -15.28 -3.90 -29.80
N TYR A 395 -14.74 -4.71 -30.71
CA TYR A 395 -15.12 -6.13 -30.81
C TYR A 395 -14.76 -6.91 -29.54
N LYS A 396 -13.58 -6.66 -28.95
CA LYS A 396 -13.06 -7.36 -27.76
C LYS A 396 -13.70 -6.91 -26.44
N LEU A 397 -14.28 -5.71 -26.37
CA LEU A 397 -14.96 -5.24 -25.17
C LEU A 397 -16.08 -6.21 -24.75
N PRO A 398 -16.21 -6.53 -23.45
CA PRO A 398 -17.22 -7.50 -23.03
C PRO A 398 -18.56 -6.82 -22.75
N GLY A 399 -19.61 -7.30 -23.42
CA GLY A 399 -20.99 -6.81 -23.28
C GLY A 399 -21.39 -5.80 -24.38
N LEU A 400 -22.62 -5.92 -24.89
CA LEU A 400 -23.11 -5.07 -25.98
C LEU A 400 -23.31 -3.61 -25.56
N GLU A 401 -23.82 -3.39 -24.34
CA GLU A 401 -24.05 -2.05 -23.79
C GLU A 401 -22.78 -1.18 -23.80
N ARG A 402 -21.66 -1.71 -23.29
CA ARG A 402 -20.37 -1.00 -23.29
C ARG A 402 -19.88 -0.69 -24.69
N LYS A 403 -20.04 -1.63 -25.63
CA LYS A 403 -19.67 -1.39 -27.03
C LYS A 403 -20.44 -0.21 -27.60
N ILE A 404 -21.73 -0.11 -27.32
CA ILE A 404 -22.55 1.01 -27.80
C ILE A 404 -22.08 2.32 -27.15
N LYS A 405 -21.86 2.34 -25.83
CA LYS A 405 -21.38 3.54 -25.11
C LYS A 405 -20.05 4.04 -25.66
N VAL A 406 -19.02 3.19 -25.67
CA VAL A 406 -17.69 3.52 -26.20
C VAL A 406 -17.76 3.97 -27.66
N PHE A 407 -18.60 3.31 -28.47
CA PHE A 407 -18.79 3.74 -29.86
C PHE A 407 -19.35 5.16 -29.92
N ILE A 408 -20.37 5.50 -29.13
CA ILE A 408 -20.97 6.84 -29.09
C ILE A 408 -19.94 7.86 -28.59
N GLU A 409 -19.27 7.60 -27.46
CA GLU A 409 -18.26 8.49 -26.87
C GLU A 409 -17.16 8.84 -27.88
N TRP A 410 -16.57 7.83 -28.52
CA TRP A 410 -15.53 8.04 -29.52
C TRP A 410 -16.02 8.76 -30.79
N ASN A 411 -17.31 8.79 -31.08
CA ASN A 411 -17.86 9.58 -32.19
C ASN A 411 -18.15 11.01 -31.75
N LEU A 412 -18.64 11.22 -30.52
CA LEU A 412 -18.85 12.53 -29.93
C LEU A 412 -17.51 13.28 -29.77
N GLU A 413 -16.45 12.60 -29.34
CA GLU A 413 -15.10 13.20 -29.22
C GLU A 413 -14.57 13.73 -30.57
N LEU A 414 -15.05 13.22 -31.71
CA LEU A 414 -14.65 13.76 -33.02
C LEU A 414 -15.25 15.14 -33.30
N LEU A 415 -16.36 15.48 -32.62
CA LEU A 415 -17.19 16.66 -32.86
C LEU A 415 -17.10 17.67 -31.71
N PHE A 416 -16.82 17.21 -30.49
CA PHE A 416 -16.83 18.02 -29.27
C PHE A 416 -15.46 17.98 -28.55
N PRO A 417 -15.06 19.06 -27.86
CA PRO A 417 -13.85 19.07 -27.07
C PRO A 417 -13.93 18.11 -25.88
N ARG A 418 -12.77 17.71 -25.35
CA ARG A 418 -12.66 16.86 -24.16
C ARG A 418 -13.16 17.59 -22.92
N ASP A 419 -13.68 16.82 -21.97
CA ASP A 419 -14.20 17.33 -20.70
C ASP A 419 -13.08 17.82 -19.77
N ILE A 420 -13.18 19.08 -19.35
CA ILE A 420 -12.24 19.78 -18.45
C ILE A 420 -12.65 19.71 -16.97
N SER A 421 -13.75 19.04 -16.65
CA SER A 421 -14.25 18.97 -15.28
C SER A 421 -13.23 18.31 -14.36
N LEU A 422 -12.79 19.05 -13.35
CA LEU A 422 -11.94 18.59 -12.27
C LEU A 422 -12.79 17.83 -11.24
N LEU A 423 -12.95 16.53 -11.47
CA LEU A 423 -13.57 15.62 -10.52
C LEU A 423 -12.50 15.13 -9.55
N ASP A 424 -12.11 16.01 -8.63
CA ASP A 424 -11.26 15.63 -7.51
C ASP A 424 -12.12 14.95 -6.43
N VAL A 425 -11.82 13.69 -6.12
CA VAL A 425 -12.54 12.91 -5.12
C VAL A 425 -12.00 13.30 -3.74
N ARG A 426 -12.31 14.52 -3.30
CA ARG A 426 -12.02 14.97 -1.94
C ARG A 426 -13.21 14.64 -1.04
N PRO A 427 -13.06 13.82 0.00
CA PRO A 427 -14.06 13.78 1.05
C PRO A 427 -14.15 15.19 1.66
N THR A 428 -15.37 15.63 1.99
CA THR A 428 -15.63 16.99 2.50
C THR A 428 -14.80 17.34 3.73
N GLU A 429 -14.45 16.34 4.55
CA GLU A 429 -13.52 16.46 5.67
C GLU A 429 -12.62 15.21 5.73
N VAL A 430 -11.30 15.42 5.80
CA VAL A 430 -10.30 14.33 5.95
C VAL A 430 -10.07 14.01 7.44
N LEU A 431 -10.20 15.02 8.29
CA LEU A 431 -10.19 14.90 9.76
C LEU A 431 -11.61 15.10 10.24
N GLY A 432 -12.25 14.03 10.70
CA GLY A 432 -13.59 14.13 11.27
C GLY A 432 -13.52 14.75 12.66
N ARG A 433 -14.49 15.59 13.00
CA ARG A 433 -14.79 15.92 14.39
C ARG A 433 -16.02 15.15 14.83
N MET A 434 -15.91 14.46 15.96
CA MET A 434 -17.00 13.71 16.56
C MET A 434 -17.38 14.38 17.87
N HIS A 435 -18.63 14.83 17.96
CA HIS A 435 -19.24 15.29 19.21
C HIS A 435 -19.99 14.12 19.84
N LEU A 436 -19.85 13.97 21.15
CA LEU A 436 -20.46 12.91 21.95
C LEU A 436 -21.04 13.53 23.22
N GLU A 437 -22.24 13.13 23.60
CA GLU A 437 -22.80 13.43 24.92
C GLU A 437 -22.39 12.37 25.95
N ALA A 438 -22.55 12.70 27.23
CA ALA A 438 -22.24 11.78 28.31
C ALA A 438 -23.03 10.47 28.16
N GLY A 439 -22.33 9.33 28.15
CA GLY A 439 -22.88 8.00 27.94
C GLY A 439 -22.90 7.53 26.49
N ASP A 440 -22.55 8.38 25.50
CA ASP A 440 -22.50 7.96 24.10
C ASP A 440 -21.30 7.02 23.86
N PRO A 441 -21.52 5.86 23.19
CA PRO A 441 -20.43 4.97 22.84
C PRO A 441 -19.64 5.52 21.64
N VAL A 442 -18.31 5.54 21.77
CA VAL A 442 -17.37 5.80 20.67
C VAL A 442 -17.22 4.54 19.81
N PHE A 443 -17.07 3.39 20.45
CA PHE A 443 -17.07 2.06 19.86
C PHE A 443 -17.30 1.01 20.95
N HIS A 444 -17.74 -0.17 20.54
CA HIS A 444 -17.86 -1.31 21.42
C HIS A 444 -16.72 -2.31 21.22
N ARG A 445 -16.48 -3.13 22.24
CA ARG A 445 -15.60 -4.27 22.14
C ARG A 445 -16.06 -5.20 21.00
N GLY A 446 -15.11 -5.62 20.17
CA GLY A 446 -15.35 -6.46 18.99
C GLY A 446 -15.62 -5.68 17.70
N ASP A 447 -15.89 -4.37 17.78
CA ASP A 447 -16.03 -3.53 16.59
C ASP A 447 -14.72 -3.49 15.80
N PRO A 448 -14.76 -3.35 14.46
CA PRO A 448 -13.53 -3.17 13.71
C PRO A 448 -12.91 -1.81 14.02
N ALA A 449 -11.59 -1.76 14.15
CA ALA A 449 -10.91 -0.51 14.42
C ALA A 449 -10.79 0.32 13.14
N PHE A 450 -11.53 1.42 13.04
CA PHE A 450 -11.51 2.28 11.85
C PHE A 450 -10.79 3.60 12.02
N SER A 451 -10.63 4.03 13.27
CA SER A 451 -10.15 5.38 13.52
C SER A 451 -9.29 5.45 14.76
N PHE A 452 -8.37 6.41 14.76
CA PHE A 452 -7.64 6.88 15.91
C PHE A 452 -8.34 8.13 16.42
N TYR A 453 -8.46 8.24 17.74
CA TYR A 453 -9.18 9.34 18.38
C TYR A 453 -8.25 10.15 19.26
N LEU A 454 -8.30 11.48 19.13
CA LEU A 454 -7.66 12.43 20.02
C LEU A 454 -8.75 13.27 20.69
N ILE A 455 -8.73 13.38 22.02
CA ILE A 455 -9.72 14.13 22.77
C ILE A 455 -9.37 15.62 22.69
N GLU A 456 -10.10 16.40 21.88
CA GLU A 456 -9.93 17.86 21.81
C GLU A 456 -10.51 18.53 23.06
N LYS A 457 -11.65 18.03 23.57
CA LYS A 457 -12.35 18.51 24.77
C LYS A 457 -13.14 17.37 25.43
N GLY A 458 -13.30 17.42 26.75
CA GLY A 458 -14.05 16.44 27.54
C GLY A 458 -13.22 15.22 27.94
N SER A 459 -13.89 14.09 28.16
CA SER A 459 -13.28 12.84 28.60
C SER A 459 -14.02 11.57 28.14
N VAL A 460 -13.26 10.50 27.91
CA VAL A 460 -13.74 9.20 27.45
C VAL A 460 -13.29 8.11 28.41
N ALA A 461 -14.22 7.32 28.91
CA ALA A 461 -13.95 6.13 29.72
C ALA A 461 -13.69 4.92 28.82
N ILE A 462 -12.60 4.20 29.10
CA ILE A 462 -12.29 2.90 28.51
C ILE A 462 -12.66 1.81 29.52
N THR A 463 -13.52 0.90 29.13
CA THR A 463 -14.10 -0.14 30.02
C THR A 463 -13.85 -1.55 29.46
N ASP A 464 -13.76 -2.54 30.35
CA ASP A 464 -13.79 -3.97 30.04
C ASP A 464 -14.84 -4.71 30.86
N ASP A 465 -14.86 -6.05 30.78
CA ASP A 465 -15.79 -6.92 31.51
C ASP A 465 -15.70 -6.78 33.05
N GLN A 466 -14.63 -6.19 33.58
CA GLN A 466 -14.38 -5.98 35.00
C GLN A 466 -14.69 -4.55 35.45
N GLY A 467 -15.06 -3.66 34.53
CA GLY A 467 -15.47 -2.28 34.80
C GLY A 467 -14.59 -1.24 34.11
N GLU A 468 -14.53 -0.05 34.69
CA GLU A 468 -13.74 1.05 34.15
C GLU A 468 -12.24 0.82 34.35
N ILE A 469 -11.50 0.78 33.24
CA ILE A 469 -10.04 0.65 33.26
C ILE A 469 -9.42 2.03 33.48
N ARG A 470 -9.89 3.03 32.72
CA ARG A 470 -9.31 4.38 32.73
C ARG A 470 -10.25 5.40 32.09
N VAL A 471 -10.28 6.61 32.65
CA VAL A 471 -10.83 7.80 31.99
C VAL A 471 -9.70 8.60 31.36
N LEU A 472 -9.86 8.92 30.07
CA LEU A 472 -8.93 9.71 29.28
C LEU A 472 -9.49 11.12 29.13
N GLY A 473 -8.65 12.13 29.35
CA GLY A 473 -9.02 13.54 29.27
C GLY A 473 -8.45 14.26 28.05
N GLN A 474 -8.69 15.57 27.98
CA GLN A 474 -8.20 16.44 26.92
C GLN A 474 -6.70 16.27 26.60
N GLY A 475 -6.38 16.23 25.31
CA GLY A 475 -5.01 16.05 24.79
C GLY A 475 -4.53 14.60 24.80
N GLN A 476 -5.31 13.67 25.36
CA GLN A 476 -5.03 12.24 25.33
C GLN A 476 -5.70 11.58 24.13
N HIS A 477 -5.19 10.41 23.75
CA HIS A 477 -5.63 9.66 22.57
C HIS A 477 -5.89 8.20 22.89
N PHE A 478 -6.62 7.53 22.01
CA PHE A 478 -6.92 6.11 22.12
C PHE A 478 -7.29 5.48 20.77
N GLY A 479 -7.28 4.15 20.76
CA GLY A 479 -7.65 3.33 19.61
C GLY A 479 -6.50 3.01 18.64
N GLU A 480 -5.27 3.39 18.96
CA GLU A 480 -4.07 3.10 18.17
C GLU A 480 -3.66 1.63 18.21
N ARG A 481 -3.91 0.93 19.31
CA ARG A 481 -3.48 -0.46 19.53
C ARG A 481 -4.03 -1.37 18.45
N GLU A 482 -5.33 -1.29 18.23
CA GLU A 482 -5.96 -2.12 17.22
C GLU A 482 -5.57 -1.66 15.81
N LEU A 483 -5.39 -0.37 15.56
CA LEU A 483 -4.90 0.05 14.23
C LEU A 483 -3.51 -0.50 13.89
N LEU A 484 -2.66 -0.76 14.89
CA LEU A 484 -1.31 -1.28 14.71
C LEU A 484 -1.23 -2.82 14.65
N ASP A 485 -1.98 -3.53 15.52
CA ASP A 485 -1.78 -4.96 15.76
C ASP A 485 -3.05 -5.82 15.55
N SER A 486 -4.26 -5.23 15.52
CA SER A 486 -5.50 -6.03 15.54
C SER A 486 -6.62 -5.53 14.62
N THR A 487 -7.42 -6.44 14.09
CA THR A 487 -8.54 -6.02 13.24
C THR A 487 -9.74 -5.49 14.04
N ARG A 488 -9.79 -5.69 15.38
CA ARG A 488 -10.97 -5.44 16.23
C ARG A 488 -10.66 -4.88 17.63
N ARG A 489 -11.49 -3.94 18.07
CA ARG A 489 -11.51 -3.27 19.40
C ARG A 489 -11.51 -4.28 20.53
N GLN A 490 -10.59 -4.12 21.47
CA GLN A 490 -10.49 -5.00 22.63
C GLN A 490 -11.29 -4.50 23.83
N PHE A 491 -11.65 -3.23 23.84
CA PHE A 491 -12.34 -2.53 24.92
C PHE A 491 -13.55 -1.76 24.39
N ASP A 492 -14.44 -1.40 25.30
CA ASP A 492 -15.48 -0.40 25.04
C ASP A 492 -14.93 0.99 25.34
N ALA A 493 -15.38 1.98 24.58
CA ALA A 493 -15.05 3.38 24.82
C ALA A 493 -16.34 4.20 24.83
N THR A 494 -16.59 4.91 25.92
CA THR A 494 -17.82 5.68 26.15
C THR A 494 -17.48 7.08 26.62
N ALA A 495 -18.13 8.11 26.08
CA ALA A 495 -17.97 9.47 26.56
C ALA A 495 -18.40 9.56 28.03
N HIS A 496 -17.47 9.99 28.89
CA HIS A 496 -17.74 10.16 30.32
C HIS A 496 -18.47 11.49 30.57
N GLU A 497 -18.21 12.49 29.73
CA GLU A 497 -18.90 13.78 29.68
C GLU A 497 -19.06 14.26 28.23
N SER A 498 -19.72 15.40 28.02
CA SER A 498 -19.82 16.02 26.70
C SER A 498 -18.42 16.29 26.11
N SER A 499 -18.10 15.62 25.01
CA SER A 499 -16.74 15.51 24.49
C SER A 499 -16.65 15.76 23.00
N THR A 500 -15.55 16.36 22.57
CA THR A 500 -15.21 16.56 21.16
C THR A 500 -13.93 15.80 20.85
N LEU A 501 -14.01 14.89 19.89
CA LEU A 501 -12.89 14.07 19.43
C LEU A 501 -12.47 14.47 18.02
N LEU A 502 -11.17 14.58 17.80
CA LEU A 502 -10.57 14.54 16.48
C LEU A 502 -10.44 13.08 16.05
N VAL A 503 -10.94 12.76 14.86
CA VAL A 503 -11.00 11.40 14.32
C VAL A 503 -10.09 11.31 13.10
N LEU A 504 -9.07 10.47 13.17
CA LEU A 504 -8.22 10.12 12.04
C LEU A 504 -8.62 8.72 11.56
N ASP A 505 -8.98 8.58 10.30
CA ASP A 505 -9.32 7.27 9.75
C ASP A 505 -8.08 6.37 9.61
N ARG A 506 -8.31 5.05 9.51
CA ARG A 506 -7.29 4.01 9.44
C ARG A 506 -6.32 4.24 8.27
N ASN A 507 -6.78 4.65 7.10
CA ASN A 507 -5.87 4.81 5.95
C ASN A 507 -4.92 5.97 6.20
N THR A 508 -5.43 7.08 6.74
CA THR A 508 -4.61 8.23 7.16
C THR A 508 -3.65 7.84 8.29
N PHE A 509 -4.11 7.10 9.29
CA PHE A 509 -3.28 6.60 10.39
C PHE A 509 -2.16 5.66 9.91
N GLU A 510 -2.48 4.70 9.05
CA GLU A 510 -1.49 3.77 8.47
C GLU A 510 -0.48 4.52 7.60
N ALA A 511 -0.93 5.50 6.82
CA ALA A 511 -0.03 6.35 6.05
C ALA A 511 0.94 7.10 6.97
N LEU A 512 0.47 7.65 8.11
CA LEU A 512 1.33 8.34 9.06
C LEU A 512 2.34 7.40 9.73
N THR A 513 1.90 6.22 10.18
CA THR A 513 2.76 5.27 10.91
C THR A 513 3.76 4.55 10.01
N LYS A 514 3.41 4.25 8.76
CA LYS A 514 4.33 3.63 7.79
C LYS A 514 5.38 4.59 7.26
N ASN A 515 5.03 5.87 7.10
CA ASN A 515 5.93 6.88 6.52
C ASN A 515 6.72 7.68 7.56
N SER A 516 6.39 7.58 8.85
CA SER A 516 7.14 8.21 9.94
C SER A 516 7.46 7.19 11.03
N TYR A 517 8.73 6.81 11.10
CA TYR A 517 9.23 5.94 12.17
C TYR A 517 8.98 6.53 13.56
N ALA A 518 9.12 7.85 13.74
CA ALA A 518 8.89 8.52 15.02
C ALA A 518 7.43 8.42 15.47
N ILE A 519 6.48 8.65 14.55
CA ILE A 519 5.05 8.54 14.84
C ILE A 519 4.66 7.08 15.07
N GLY A 520 5.12 6.18 14.21
CA GLY A 520 4.92 4.74 14.35
C GLY A 520 5.45 4.20 15.68
N TYR A 521 6.67 4.60 16.06
CA TYR A 521 7.28 4.24 17.34
C TYR A 521 6.53 4.82 18.54
N PHE A 522 6.13 6.10 18.49
CA PHE A 522 5.34 6.73 19.55
C PHE A 522 4.01 6.01 19.78
N LEU A 523 3.26 5.74 18.71
CA LEU A 523 1.95 5.08 18.79
C LEU A 523 2.09 3.60 19.18
N ASN A 524 3.15 2.93 18.72
CA ASN A 524 3.46 1.56 19.16
C ASN A 524 3.88 1.50 20.63
N ARG A 525 4.42 2.59 21.18
CA ARG A 525 4.71 2.68 22.61
C ARG A 525 3.44 2.91 23.44
N THR A 526 2.48 3.69 22.93
CA THR A 526 1.23 3.93 23.66
C THR A 526 0.22 2.80 23.53
N SER A 527 0.34 1.93 22.52
CA SER A 527 -0.52 0.74 22.34
C SER A 527 -0.41 -0.28 23.48
N VAL A 528 0.69 -0.28 24.24
CA VAL A 528 0.96 -1.19 25.37
C VAL A 528 0.23 -0.76 26.65
N ARG A 529 -0.38 0.43 26.68
CA ARG A 529 -1.04 1.00 27.87
C ARG A 529 -2.25 0.20 28.38
N TYR A 530 -2.74 -0.77 27.60
CA TYR A 530 -3.92 -1.56 27.92
C TYR A 530 -3.57 -3.06 27.94
N THR A 531 -2.87 -3.49 28.99
CA THR A 531 -2.55 -4.90 29.24
C THR A 531 -3.72 -5.61 29.91
N THR A 532 -4.19 -6.72 29.33
CA THR A 532 -5.32 -7.49 29.85
C THR A 532 -5.01 -8.14 31.22
N PRO A 533 -6.02 -8.44 32.07
CA PRO A 533 -5.80 -9.10 33.35
C PRO A 533 -5.11 -10.47 33.27
N GLU A 534 -5.19 -11.18 32.13
CA GLU A 534 -4.46 -12.44 31.90
C GLU A 534 -2.98 -12.21 31.60
N GLU A 535 -2.66 -11.22 30.76
CA GLU A 535 -1.28 -10.83 30.46
C GLU A 535 -0.56 -10.35 31.72
N ARG A 536 -1.21 -9.53 32.57
CA ARG A 536 -0.65 -9.10 33.88
C ARG A 536 -0.31 -10.27 34.78
N ARG A 537 -1.23 -11.26 34.91
CA ARG A 537 -1.01 -12.46 35.72
C ARG A 537 0.10 -13.36 35.18
N SER A 538 0.33 -13.35 33.87
CA SER A 538 1.39 -14.16 33.24
C SER A 538 2.80 -13.63 33.53
N ILE A 539 2.97 -12.31 33.65
CA ILE A 539 4.26 -11.66 33.92
C ILE A 539 4.67 -11.90 35.38
N VAL A 540 3.76 -11.70 36.33
CA VAL A 540 4.01 -11.89 37.77
C VAL A 540 4.34 -13.36 38.09
N ARG A 541 3.73 -14.33 37.41
CA ARG A 541 4.00 -15.77 37.61
C ARG A 541 5.41 -16.22 37.20
N ARG A 542 6.12 -15.44 36.38
CA ARG A 542 7.46 -15.79 35.88
C ARG A 542 8.59 -15.43 36.85
N VAL A 543 8.31 -14.66 37.90
CA VAL A 543 9.31 -14.24 38.89
C VAL A 543 9.22 -15.13 40.14
N PRO A 544 10.34 -15.70 40.63
CA PRO A 544 10.35 -16.46 41.87
C PRO A 544 9.78 -15.65 43.04
N LYS A 545 8.91 -16.24 43.86
CA LYS A 545 8.27 -15.55 45.00
C LYS A 545 9.27 -14.91 45.98
N GLU A 546 10.45 -15.51 46.12
CA GLU A 546 11.55 -15.03 46.96
C GLU A 546 12.14 -13.69 46.50
N ILE A 547 12.02 -13.37 45.20
CA ILE A 547 12.51 -12.11 44.61
C ILE A 547 11.39 -11.09 44.57
N GLY A 548 10.15 -11.51 44.29
CA GLY A 548 8.98 -10.62 44.25
C GLY A 548 8.73 -9.85 45.54
N MET A 549 9.07 -10.43 46.70
CA MET A 549 8.89 -9.81 48.03
C MET A 549 10.05 -8.94 48.52
N LYS A 550 11.19 -8.91 47.80
CA LYS A 550 12.34 -8.07 48.18
C LYS A 550 12.05 -6.60 47.89
N ALA A 551 12.71 -5.72 48.65
CA ALA A 551 12.62 -4.28 48.44
C ALA A 551 13.40 -3.89 47.19
N ILE A 552 12.92 -2.88 46.47
CA ILE A 552 13.60 -2.33 45.28
C ILE A 552 15.01 -1.83 45.62
N SER A 553 15.22 -1.35 46.85
CA SER A 553 16.53 -0.97 47.37
C SER A 553 17.59 -2.07 47.25
N ASP A 554 17.22 -3.34 47.13
CA ASP A 554 18.18 -4.44 46.99
C ASP A 554 18.73 -4.57 45.54
N PHE A 555 18.12 -3.87 44.57
CA PHE A 555 18.40 -4.00 43.14
C PHE A 555 18.68 -2.68 42.42
N ALA A 556 18.26 -1.55 42.98
CA ALA A 556 18.45 -0.24 42.37
C ALA A 556 19.94 0.16 42.32
N HIS A 557 20.34 0.82 41.22
CA HIS A 557 21.66 1.43 41.12
C HIS A 557 21.69 2.77 41.89
N PHE A 558 22.44 2.84 42.99
CA PHE A 558 22.45 3.96 43.95
C PHE A 558 23.28 5.21 43.55
N SER A 559 23.56 5.41 42.27
CA SER A 559 24.10 6.69 41.77
C SER A 559 23.95 6.81 40.26
N PRO A 560 22.74 7.02 39.75
CA PRO A 560 22.59 7.47 38.37
C PRO A 560 23.16 8.88 38.27
N ALA A 561 23.92 9.14 37.20
CA ALA A 561 24.14 10.52 36.80
C ALA A 561 22.75 11.18 36.60
N LYS A 562 22.59 12.42 37.04
CA LYS A 562 21.31 13.14 36.99
C LYS A 562 21.51 14.53 36.41
N LEU A 563 20.45 15.09 35.88
CA LEU A 563 20.41 16.44 35.33
C LEU A 563 19.53 17.31 36.21
N SER A 564 19.97 18.51 36.55
CA SER A 564 19.10 19.50 37.17
C SER A 564 18.36 20.27 36.08
N GLU A 565 17.06 20.50 36.27
CA GLU A 565 16.24 21.28 35.33
C GLU A 565 16.76 22.72 35.13
N SER A 566 17.48 23.26 36.11
CA SER A 566 18.08 24.59 36.08
C SER A 566 19.44 24.62 35.38
N SER A 567 20.02 23.46 35.04
CA SER A 567 21.26 23.36 34.26
C SER A 567 21.05 23.74 32.79
N VAL A 568 22.11 24.23 32.14
CA VAL A 568 22.07 24.54 30.70
C VAL A 568 22.28 23.28 29.87
N VAL A 569 21.69 23.24 28.66
CA VAL A 569 21.76 22.09 27.74
C VAL A 569 23.21 21.68 27.45
N ARG A 570 24.13 22.65 27.31
CA ARG A 570 25.56 22.37 27.09
C ARG A 570 26.16 21.44 28.16
N ASP A 571 25.86 21.72 29.43
CA ASP A 571 26.39 20.97 30.56
C ASP A 571 25.69 19.60 30.64
N ALA A 572 24.40 19.55 30.35
CA ALA A 572 23.67 18.30 30.25
C ALA A 572 24.26 17.34 29.22
N LEU A 573 24.67 17.84 28.03
CA LEU A 573 25.33 17.03 27.00
C LEU A 573 26.68 16.47 27.47
N GLN A 574 27.44 17.21 28.29
CA GLN A 574 28.67 16.70 28.89
C GLN A 574 28.38 15.58 29.89
N ILE A 575 27.33 15.73 30.71
CA ILE A 575 26.93 14.70 31.68
C ILE A 575 26.48 13.42 30.96
N PHE A 576 25.72 13.53 29.86
CA PHE A 576 25.38 12.37 29.01
C PHE A 576 26.63 11.63 28.50
N HIS A 577 27.64 12.38 28.04
CA HIS A 577 28.89 11.80 27.56
C HIS A 577 29.67 11.11 28.67
N GLN A 578 29.79 11.74 29.85
CA GLN A 578 30.50 11.17 31.00
C GLN A 578 29.80 9.94 31.56
N ALA A 579 28.47 9.96 31.62
CA ALA A 579 27.66 8.83 32.09
C ALA A 579 27.62 7.67 31.09
N ASN A 580 28.05 7.90 29.84
CA ASN A 580 27.88 6.96 28.72
C ASN A 580 26.45 6.41 28.63
N SER A 581 25.48 7.31 28.81
CA SER A 581 24.05 6.99 28.77
C SER A 581 23.36 7.79 27.68
N SER A 582 22.34 7.19 27.06
CA SER A 582 21.44 7.87 26.13
C SER A 582 20.23 8.52 26.82
N MET A 583 20.06 8.29 28.12
CA MET A 583 18.90 8.73 28.91
C MET A 583 19.31 9.01 30.36
N LEU A 584 18.89 10.15 30.89
CA LEU A 584 19.21 10.57 32.26
C LEU A 584 17.97 11.14 32.96
N PRO A 585 17.81 10.89 34.27
CA PRO A 585 16.75 11.49 35.05
C PRO A 585 16.99 12.99 35.22
N VAL A 586 15.90 13.76 35.14
CA VAL A 586 15.88 15.20 35.41
C VAL A 586 15.25 15.43 36.77
N VAL A 587 15.89 16.26 37.60
CA VAL A 587 15.43 16.62 38.95
C VAL A 587 15.27 18.13 39.08
N ASP A 588 14.39 18.54 40.01
CA ASP A 588 14.30 19.94 40.44
C ASP A 588 15.43 20.31 41.42
N ASP A 589 15.46 21.57 41.86
CA ASP A 589 16.45 22.07 42.81
C ASP A 589 16.36 21.40 44.21
N SER A 590 15.27 20.67 44.50
CA SER A 590 15.06 19.87 45.72
C SER A 590 15.32 18.37 45.51
N ASP A 591 15.93 18.00 44.38
CA ASP A 591 16.27 16.62 43.99
C ASP A 591 15.07 15.70 43.74
N LYS A 592 13.88 16.27 43.49
CA LYS A 592 12.69 15.50 43.14
C LYS A 592 12.65 15.24 41.64
N PRO A 593 12.29 14.01 41.20
CA PRO A 593 12.26 13.67 39.79
C PRO A 593 11.16 14.42 39.04
N GLN A 594 11.55 15.09 37.95
CA GLN A 594 10.65 15.70 36.97
C GLN A 594 10.38 14.77 35.78
N GLY A 595 11.26 13.79 35.55
CA GLY A 595 11.12 12.80 34.48
C GLY A 595 12.47 12.44 33.86
N TRP A 596 12.48 12.17 32.56
CA TRP A 596 13.65 11.73 31.81
C TRP A 596 13.96 12.67 30.65
N LEU A 597 15.24 13.00 30.49
CA LEU A 597 15.74 13.59 29.25
C LEU A 597 16.50 12.52 28.46
N ARG A 598 16.22 12.44 27.15
CA ARG A 598 17.02 11.61 26.23
C ARG A 598 17.96 12.47 25.42
N LEU A 599 19.12 11.92 25.12
CA LEU A 599 20.17 12.59 24.36
C LEU A 599 19.71 12.90 22.93
N ASP A 600 18.98 12.00 22.28
CA ASP A 600 18.41 12.20 20.93
C ASP A 600 17.36 13.32 20.92
N ALA A 601 16.44 13.34 21.89
CA ALA A 601 15.46 14.40 22.04
C ALA A 601 16.12 15.78 22.27
N ALA A 602 17.20 15.85 23.06
CA ALA A 602 17.95 17.08 23.23
C ALA A 602 18.58 17.55 21.91
N PHE A 603 19.13 16.64 21.09
CA PHE A 603 19.66 16.98 19.76
C PHE A 603 18.56 17.41 18.78
N ASP A 604 17.41 16.76 18.78
CA ASP A 604 16.28 17.11 17.92
C ASP A 604 15.77 18.52 18.22
N TRP A 605 15.70 18.91 19.50
CA TRP A 605 15.27 20.25 19.90
C TRP A 605 16.25 21.35 19.49
N LEU A 606 17.56 21.07 19.56
CA LEU A 606 18.60 21.96 19.04
C LEU A 606 18.52 22.05 17.50
N HIS A 607 18.29 20.92 16.82
CA HIS A 607 18.20 20.87 15.36
C HIS A 607 16.96 21.60 14.80
N LEU A 608 15.83 21.49 15.50
CA LEU A 608 14.58 22.17 15.17
C LEU A 608 14.57 23.66 15.57
N GLY A 609 15.65 24.17 16.16
CA GLY A 609 15.76 25.56 16.62
C GLY A 609 14.82 25.92 17.78
N LYS A 610 14.29 24.92 18.48
CA LYS A 610 13.36 25.09 19.60
C LYS A 610 14.06 25.32 20.94
N ALA A 611 15.35 25.03 21.01
CA ALA A 611 16.22 25.31 22.14
C ALA A 611 17.62 25.71 21.65
N THR A 612 18.42 26.33 22.51
CA THR A 612 19.84 26.62 22.26
C THR A 612 20.72 25.91 23.29
N LEU A 613 22.04 25.93 23.09
CA LEU A 613 22.97 25.37 24.07
C LEU A 613 22.92 26.10 25.44
N GLU A 614 22.38 27.32 25.47
CA GLU A 614 22.18 28.12 26.68
C GLU A 614 20.77 27.98 27.28
N SER A 615 19.86 27.28 26.60
CA SER A 615 18.53 26.99 27.15
C SER A 615 18.64 26.12 28.39
N LYS A 616 17.67 26.25 29.29
CA LYS A 616 17.59 25.40 30.49
C LYS A 616 17.08 24.01 30.12
N VAL A 617 17.55 22.98 30.83
CA VAL A 617 17.07 21.60 30.67
C VAL A 617 15.56 21.50 30.88
N GLY A 618 14.99 22.25 31.82
CA GLY A 618 13.54 22.31 32.07
C GLY A 618 12.70 22.87 30.90
N GLU A 619 13.32 23.55 29.94
CA GLU A 619 12.63 24.08 28.75
C GLU A 619 12.52 23.03 27.63
N LEU A 620 13.22 21.90 27.76
CA LEU A 620 13.18 20.80 26.79
C LEU A 620 12.01 19.87 27.09
N LEU A 621 11.70 19.00 26.14
CA LEU A 621 10.73 17.92 26.38
C LEU A 621 11.29 16.91 27.39
N ILE A 622 10.89 17.05 28.65
CA ILE A 622 11.09 16.05 29.69
C ILE A 622 10.01 14.99 29.54
N LEU A 623 10.42 13.75 29.30
CA LEU A 623 9.51 12.61 29.24
C LEU A 623 9.04 12.29 30.67
N PRO A 624 7.76 12.01 30.90
CA PRO A 624 7.29 11.62 32.22
C PRO A 624 8.04 10.36 32.69
N GLY A 625 8.39 10.31 33.97
CA GLY A 625 8.98 9.13 34.61
C GLY A 625 8.22 8.84 35.89
N GLU A 626 7.72 7.62 36.05
CA GLU A 626 6.92 7.27 37.22
C GLU A 626 7.83 6.97 38.42
N PRO A 627 7.67 7.68 39.55
CA PRO A 627 8.46 7.42 40.74
C PRO A 627 7.94 6.18 41.48
N ILE A 628 8.86 5.40 42.05
CA ILE A 628 8.58 4.25 42.90
C ILE A 628 9.40 4.36 44.19
N ALA A 629 8.77 4.15 45.35
CA ALA A 629 9.52 4.26 46.60
C ALA A 629 10.47 3.06 46.77
N ALA A 630 11.68 3.32 47.24
CA ALA A 630 12.72 2.28 47.43
C ALA A 630 12.27 1.12 48.34
N THR A 631 11.29 1.36 49.22
CA THR A 631 10.69 0.38 50.14
C THR A 631 9.63 -0.51 49.51
N GLU A 632 9.17 -0.20 48.29
CA GLU A 632 8.18 -1.01 47.60
C GLU A 632 8.79 -2.33 47.08
N SER A 633 7.93 -3.32 46.86
CA SER A 633 8.36 -4.65 46.43
C SER A 633 8.68 -4.72 44.94
N VAL A 634 9.50 -5.69 44.55
CA VAL A 634 9.76 -6.01 43.13
C VAL A 634 8.46 -6.33 42.38
N GLU A 635 7.48 -6.96 43.03
CA GLU A 635 6.16 -7.21 42.42
C GLU A 635 5.41 -5.91 42.07
N ALA A 636 5.47 -4.90 42.95
CA ALA A 636 4.89 -3.58 42.68
C ALA A 636 5.62 -2.87 41.52
N ALA A 637 6.94 -3.02 41.42
CA ALA A 637 7.73 -2.52 40.30
C ALA A 637 7.34 -3.19 38.98
N LEU A 638 7.20 -4.53 38.96
CA LEU A 638 6.77 -5.29 37.79
C LEU A 638 5.36 -4.90 37.34
N LEU A 639 4.45 -4.66 38.27
CA LEU A 639 3.11 -4.18 37.95
C LEU A 639 3.17 -2.79 37.29
N ARG A 640 3.97 -1.87 37.82
CA ARG A 640 4.19 -0.54 37.22
C ARG A 640 4.83 -0.63 35.84
N PHE A 641 5.75 -1.56 35.60
CA PHE A 641 6.29 -1.81 34.25
C PHE A 641 5.22 -2.29 33.25
N THR A 642 4.10 -2.87 33.71
CA THR A 642 2.97 -3.21 32.81
C THR A 642 2.01 -2.04 32.56
N GLN A 643 2.10 -0.99 33.37
CA GLN A 643 1.23 0.19 33.33
C GLN A 643 1.94 1.40 32.69
N THR A 644 3.26 1.36 32.61
CA THR A 644 4.12 2.41 32.07
C THR A 644 4.87 1.91 30.83
N PRO A 645 5.10 2.78 29.84
CA PRO A 645 5.90 2.45 28.67
C PRO A 645 7.41 2.44 28.93
N ASP A 646 7.85 2.81 30.14
CA ASP A 646 9.25 3.05 30.46
C ASP A 646 9.91 1.76 30.94
N ARG A 647 11.07 1.41 30.37
CA ARG A 647 11.84 0.23 30.78
C ARG A 647 12.68 0.48 32.04
N GLU A 648 12.62 1.70 32.58
CA GLU A 648 13.30 2.14 33.79
C GLU A 648 12.35 2.98 34.67
N LEU A 649 12.35 2.72 35.97
CA LEU A 649 11.60 3.49 36.98
C LEU A 649 12.54 4.40 37.77
N LEU A 650 12.01 5.54 38.23
CA LEU A 650 12.73 6.50 39.08
C LEU A 650 12.55 6.08 40.55
N VAL A 651 13.61 5.64 41.21
CA VAL A 651 13.54 5.17 42.60
C VAL A 651 13.71 6.36 43.54
N VAL A 652 12.75 6.58 44.43
CA VAL A 652 12.73 7.70 45.37
C VAL A 652 12.82 7.26 46.83
N ASP A 653 13.37 8.13 47.68
CA ASP A 653 13.35 7.95 49.14
C ASP A 653 11.98 8.34 49.76
N GLN A 654 11.91 8.31 51.09
CA GLN A 654 10.71 8.67 51.86
C GLN A 654 10.33 10.15 51.74
N ASN A 655 11.25 11.01 51.31
CA ASN A 655 11.04 12.44 51.09
C ASN A 655 10.70 12.76 49.61
N GLY A 656 10.68 11.74 48.74
CA GLY A 656 10.43 11.88 47.31
C GLY A 656 11.66 12.27 46.50
N CYS A 657 12.85 12.25 47.08
CA CYS A 657 14.10 12.58 46.40
C CYS A 657 14.63 11.39 45.61
N LEU A 658 15.19 11.64 44.43
CA LEU A 658 15.73 10.60 43.55
C LEU A 658 16.95 9.93 44.19
N THR A 659 16.88 8.61 44.38
CA THR A 659 17.96 7.80 44.96
C THR A 659 18.58 6.81 43.96
N GLY A 660 17.85 6.47 42.90
CA GLY A 660 18.33 5.52 41.91
C GLY A 660 17.41 5.38 40.71
N THR A 661 17.81 4.51 39.79
CA THR A 661 16.94 4.01 38.72
C THR A 661 16.88 2.49 38.82
N LEU A 662 15.76 1.92 38.38
CA LEU A 662 15.55 0.48 38.34
C LEU A 662 15.17 0.09 36.91
N ALA A 663 16.00 -0.70 36.22
CA ALA A 663 15.63 -1.23 34.91
C ALA A 663 14.93 -2.59 35.04
N LEU A 664 13.97 -2.85 34.15
CA LEU A 664 13.32 -4.17 34.07
C LEU A 664 14.34 -5.30 33.85
N LEU A 665 15.41 -5.02 33.09
CA LEU A 665 16.48 -5.98 32.85
C LEU A 665 17.23 -6.35 34.13
N ASP A 666 17.41 -5.42 35.07
CA ASP A 666 18.11 -5.68 36.33
C ASP A 666 17.33 -6.68 37.19
N LEU A 667 15.99 -6.56 37.19
CA LEU A 667 15.09 -7.52 37.83
C LEU A 667 15.12 -8.90 37.15
N ILE A 668 15.16 -8.95 35.82
CA ILE A 668 15.26 -10.20 35.05
C ILE A 668 16.61 -10.90 35.30
N MET A 669 17.71 -10.13 35.34
CA MET A 669 19.05 -10.62 35.63
C MET A 669 19.14 -11.15 37.07
N ALA A 670 18.58 -10.43 38.04
CA ALA A 670 18.49 -10.85 39.43
C ALA A 670 17.66 -12.13 39.62
N ALA A 671 16.64 -12.35 38.78
CA ALA A 671 15.83 -13.57 38.73
C ALA A 671 16.54 -14.79 38.11
N GLY A 672 17.82 -14.66 37.75
CA GLY A 672 18.69 -15.79 37.36
C GLY A 672 18.39 -16.40 35.99
N THR A 673 17.58 -15.75 35.15
CA THR A 673 17.11 -16.34 33.89
C THR A 673 17.91 -15.95 32.63
N PHE A 674 18.87 -15.02 32.71
CA PHE A 674 19.76 -14.69 31.58
C PHE A 674 21.19 -14.31 32.04
N ARG A 675 22.22 -14.84 31.37
CA ARG A 675 23.60 -14.29 31.42
C ARG A 675 23.76 -13.27 30.28
N ARG A 676 24.37 -12.11 30.55
CA ARG A 676 24.67 -11.07 29.53
C ARG A 676 25.40 -11.67 28.33
N PRO A 677 24.87 -11.56 27.08
CA PRO A 677 25.71 -11.58 25.90
C PRO A 677 26.38 -10.20 25.76
N ASP A 678 27.64 -10.21 25.33
CA ASP A 678 28.37 -8.99 24.98
C ASP A 678 27.59 -8.14 23.96
N ARG A 679 27.70 -6.81 24.10
CA ARG A 679 27.02 -5.78 23.29
C ARG A 679 27.03 -6.15 21.80
N GLY A 680 25.88 -6.45 21.20
CA GLY A 680 25.85 -6.77 19.78
C GLY A 680 24.51 -6.92 19.07
N ASP A 681 23.38 -7.21 19.72
CA ASP A 681 22.09 -7.33 19.02
C ASP A 681 20.88 -6.92 19.87
N PRO A 682 19.85 -6.28 19.28
CA PRO A 682 18.62 -5.92 20.00
C PRO A 682 17.63 -7.09 20.06
N LEU A 683 17.05 -7.31 21.24
CA LEU A 683 15.91 -8.22 21.46
C LEU A 683 14.59 -7.46 21.22
N VAL A 684 13.74 -8.08 20.39
CA VAL A 684 12.41 -7.67 19.89
C VAL A 684 11.48 -7.15 20.98
#